data_AF-A0A848VFG9-F1
#
_entry.id   AF-A0A848VFG9-F1
#
_cell.length_a   1.000
_cell.length_b   1.000
_cell.length_c   1.000
_cell.angle_alpha   90.00
_cell.angle_beta   90.00
_cell.angle_gamma   90.00
#
_symmetry.space_group_name_H-M   'P 1'
#
loop_
_entity.id
_entity.type
_entity.pdbx_description
1 polymer ?
#
loop_
_entity_poly.entity_id
_entity_poly.type
_entity_poly.pdbx_seq_one_letter_code
_entity_poly.pdbx_strand_id
1 'polypeptide(L)'
;SELVDRHMAAEPMVPETLSTYQKMFNLSREELNDIVAVLAQTELEAVGSMGDDTPMSVLSRKVRSVFDHFRQQFAQVTNPPIDSLRERIVMSLQTNIGREGSVFDIGPENAQQVIMNSPVLSQRKLRQLLGPAMFADSQAFIDLNAPDTESLPDALERISNEAEQAALDDKLIIMLSDRYLKPGLLPVHALLATGAVHHRLIAKGLRCRVNIIVETGVARDPHHFACLIGCGATAVYPYLVYQSLHDLAQRGNVDRQQQLGRSFRRGIRKGLFKIMSKMGIASISSYRGAQLFEIIGLHDEVVERCFRGTVSRIQGANFEDLHDDQRLLARAAWEPRTPLNQGGLLKFIHNGEYHCYNPDVVATLQAAVRSGDYNRYRDYAELVDERPVATLRDLLEPQAIGPPVAIDDVEPAENILRRFDSAGMSLGALSPEAHEALAIAMNRLGARSNSGEGGEDPARFATERVSKIKQVASGRFGVTAEYLVNAEVIQIKIAQGAKPGEGGQLPGHKVDATIARLRYAKPGVGLISPPPHHDIYSIEDLAQLIFDLKQVNPQALVSVKLVAEPGVGTIAAGVVKAYADLITISGYDGGTGASPLSSVKYAGSPWELGLSEAQQVLRANGLRHRVRLQTDGGLKTGLDIIKAAMLGAESFGFGTAPMVALGCKYLRICHLNNCATGVATQNKVLRSEHFIGLPEMVVNFFRFVAEDVRQRLAELGARSLDEIIGRSDQLKQLPGDTPRQQQLDLSRILSTAGVVPEAPRFCNEARNEPFDRGHLAELMMRETLPAIEAKSGGEFEFFVHNYNRTIGARISGEIARRYGNHGMQDAPLEIALTGTAGQSLAAWNVDGLHLTLTGDANDYVGKGMTGGRVIIRPPADSSFVARETSIIGNTCLYGATGGELYAAGLAGERFAVRNSGATAVVEGTGDHCCEYMTGGVVAVLGRTGVNFGAGLTGGFAYVLDLNRDFVDRYNHELIDIHRVTPESMEAHLQHLRALILAHVEYTNSAWATELLDDFRSYLPKFWLIKPKAAELGSLIESLRRAA
;
A
#
# COMPACT_ATOMS: atom_id res chain seq x y z
N SER A 1 -6.13 30.37 -27.27
CA SER A 1 -4.95 30.98 -26.64
C SER A 1 -3.95 31.25 -27.75
N GLU A 2 -3.78 32.52 -28.09
CA GLU A 2 -2.88 33.02 -29.14
C GLU A 2 -1.38 32.88 -28.80
N LEU A 3 -1.06 32.27 -27.65
CA LEU A 3 0.29 31.88 -27.19
C LEU A 3 0.73 30.48 -27.68
N VAL A 4 -0.04 29.86 -28.58
CA VAL A 4 0.30 28.55 -29.15
C VAL A 4 0.84 28.77 -30.55
N ASP A 5 2.16 28.89 -30.66
CA ASP A 5 2.82 28.74 -31.95
C ASP A 5 2.60 27.31 -32.47
N ARG A 6 1.79 27.19 -33.52
CA ARG A 6 1.42 25.92 -34.14
C ARG A 6 2.60 25.28 -34.88
N HIS A 7 3.62 26.03 -35.26
CA HIS A 7 4.84 25.50 -35.89
C HIS A 7 5.66 24.63 -34.92
N MET A 8 5.45 24.76 -33.61
CA MET A 8 6.10 23.92 -32.59
C MET A 8 5.37 22.59 -32.28
N ALA A 9 4.26 22.29 -32.98
CA ALA A 9 3.54 21.01 -32.86
C ALA A 9 4.13 19.91 -33.77
N ALA A 10 3.77 18.65 -33.51
CA ALA A 10 4.21 17.49 -34.27
C ALA A 10 3.22 17.31 -35.39
N GLU A 11 3.75 17.07 -36.59
CA GLU A 11 2.93 16.55 -37.66
C GLU A 11 2.45 15.14 -37.27
N PRO A 12 1.15 14.85 -37.46
CA PRO A 12 0.62 13.50 -37.27
C PRO A 12 1.31 12.50 -38.20
N MET A 13 1.64 11.33 -37.67
CA MET A 13 2.07 10.21 -38.51
C MET A 13 0.89 9.73 -39.37
N VAL A 14 1.18 9.31 -40.60
CA VAL A 14 0.20 8.59 -41.42
C VAL A 14 -0.12 7.23 -40.77
N PRO A 15 -1.35 6.71 -40.93
CA PRO A 15 -1.82 5.52 -40.20
C PRO A 15 -0.93 4.28 -40.36
N GLU A 16 -0.40 4.05 -41.56
CA GLU A 16 0.47 2.91 -41.85
C GLU A 16 1.78 3.00 -41.07
N THR A 17 2.41 4.18 -41.07
CA THR A 17 3.63 4.44 -40.29
C THR A 17 3.36 4.30 -38.80
N LEU A 18 2.26 4.86 -38.30
CA LEU A 18 1.89 4.73 -36.89
C LEU A 18 1.71 3.26 -36.49
N SER A 19 1.05 2.45 -37.32
CA SER A 19 0.85 1.02 -37.06
C SER A 19 2.18 0.27 -36.98
N THR A 20 3.12 0.53 -37.90
CA THR A 20 4.47 -0.04 -37.84
C THR A 20 5.18 0.33 -36.54
N TYR A 21 5.11 1.60 -36.12
CA TYR A 21 5.76 2.06 -34.89
C TYR A 21 5.12 1.42 -33.65
N GLN A 22 3.78 1.39 -33.57
CA GLN A 22 3.07 0.76 -32.48
C GLN A 22 3.44 -0.73 -32.34
N LYS A 23 3.59 -1.45 -33.46
CA LYS A 23 4.03 -2.85 -33.47
C LYS A 23 5.50 -3.00 -33.07
N MET A 24 6.39 -2.14 -33.59
CA MET A 24 7.84 -2.19 -33.30
C MET A 24 8.13 -2.02 -31.81
N PHE A 25 7.37 -1.14 -31.14
CA PHE A 25 7.51 -0.85 -29.71
C PHE A 25 6.53 -1.64 -28.83
N ASN A 26 5.93 -2.70 -29.37
CA ASN A 26 5.03 -3.63 -28.68
C ASN A 26 3.89 -2.93 -27.91
N LEU A 27 3.23 -1.94 -28.53
CA LEU A 27 1.99 -1.38 -27.99
C LEU A 27 0.84 -2.31 -28.33
N SER A 28 -0.05 -2.55 -27.37
CA SER A 28 -1.28 -3.30 -27.60
C SER A 28 -2.52 -2.40 -27.63
N ARG A 29 -3.62 -2.92 -28.20
CA ARG A 29 -4.94 -2.26 -28.11
C ARG A 29 -5.42 -2.14 -26.66
N GLU A 30 -5.15 -3.15 -25.84
CA GLU A 30 -5.44 -3.15 -24.40
C GLU A 30 -4.76 -1.96 -23.70
N GLU A 31 -3.45 -1.75 -23.87
CA GLU A 31 -2.75 -0.61 -23.25
C GLU A 31 -3.23 0.74 -23.79
N LEU A 32 -3.49 0.85 -25.10
CA LEU A 32 -3.98 2.10 -25.69
C LEU A 32 -5.33 2.53 -25.10
N ASN A 33 -6.25 1.57 -24.92
CA ASN A 33 -7.60 1.83 -24.45
C ASN A 33 -7.68 1.92 -22.92
N ASP A 34 -7.08 0.96 -22.21
CA ASP A 34 -7.27 0.82 -20.77
C ASP A 34 -6.23 1.60 -19.95
N ILE A 35 -5.11 2.02 -20.54
CA ILE A 35 -4.06 2.79 -19.86
C ILE A 35 -3.92 4.20 -20.43
N VAL A 36 -3.54 4.32 -21.71
CA VAL A 36 -3.20 5.61 -22.33
C VAL A 36 -4.42 6.52 -22.46
N ALA A 37 -5.55 6.00 -22.94
CA ALA A 37 -6.78 6.76 -23.05
C ALA A 37 -7.31 7.20 -21.67
N VAL A 38 -7.28 6.31 -20.67
CA VAL A 38 -7.70 6.63 -19.29
C VAL A 38 -6.86 7.77 -18.70
N LEU A 39 -5.53 7.71 -18.83
CA LEU A 39 -4.63 8.78 -18.39
C LEU A 39 -4.94 10.12 -19.08
N ALA A 40 -5.24 10.08 -20.38
CA ALA A 40 -5.55 11.26 -21.17
C ALA A 40 -6.95 11.83 -20.91
N GLN A 41 -7.93 11.01 -20.55
CA GLN A 41 -9.30 11.44 -20.26
C GLN A 41 -9.46 11.92 -18.82
N THR A 42 -8.97 11.13 -17.87
CA THR A 42 -9.24 11.32 -16.43
C THR A 42 -8.13 12.06 -15.68
N GLU A 43 -6.95 12.23 -16.29
CA GLU A 43 -5.73 12.69 -15.61
C GLU A 43 -5.36 11.83 -14.40
N LEU A 44 -5.79 10.57 -14.35
CA LEU A 44 -5.54 9.59 -13.30
C LEU A 44 -5.10 8.26 -13.94
N GLU A 45 -4.37 7.46 -13.19
CA GLU A 45 -4.06 6.09 -13.59
C GLU A 45 -5.31 5.22 -13.60
N ALA A 46 -5.31 4.21 -14.48
CA ALA A 46 -6.36 3.23 -14.52
C ALA A 46 -6.39 2.40 -13.23
N VAL A 47 -7.61 2.23 -12.69
CA VAL A 47 -7.88 1.39 -11.51
C VAL A 47 -8.47 0.08 -11.98
N GLY A 48 -7.94 -1.03 -11.45
CA GLY A 48 -8.43 -2.37 -11.70
C GLY A 48 -8.69 -3.15 -10.41
N SER A 49 -8.82 -4.46 -10.54
CA SER A 49 -9.05 -5.37 -9.41
C SER A 49 -8.52 -6.79 -9.71
N MET A 50 -8.51 -7.63 -8.67
CA MET A 50 -7.81 -8.92 -8.58
C MET A 50 -6.28 -8.78 -8.62
N GLY A 51 -5.57 -9.89 -8.41
CA GLY A 51 -4.11 -9.92 -8.40
C GLY A 51 -3.53 -9.99 -9.81
N ASP A 52 -2.21 -9.90 -9.90
CA ASP A 52 -1.49 -10.25 -11.12
C ASP A 52 -1.31 -11.77 -11.19
N ASP A 53 -2.08 -12.43 -12.05
CA ASP A 53 -2.03 -13.87 -12.27
C ASP A 53 -1.36 -14.24 -13.60
N THR A 54 -0.65 -13.29 -14.20
CA THR A 54 0.15 -13.53 -15.41
C THR A 54 1.58 -13.92 -15.04
N PRO A 55 2.30 -14.67 -15.91
CA PRO A 55 3.71 -14.94 -15.72
C PRO A 55 4.54 -13.66 -15.59
N MET A 56 5.55 -13.67 -14.71
CA MET A 56 6.61 -12.66 -14.72
C MET A 56 7.28 -12.62 -16.10
N SER A 57 7.87 -11.48 -16.46
CA SER A 57 8.43 -11.27 -17.81
C SER A 57 9.37 -12.39 -18.28
N VAL A 58 10.25 -12.85 -17.40
CA VAL A 58 11.18 -13.96 -17.67
C VAL A 58 10.50 -15.32 -17.83
N LEU A 59 9.32 -15.51 -17.24
CA LEU A 59 8.54 -16.76 -17.31
C LEU A 59 7.56 -16.76 -18.48
N SER A 60 7.25 -15.59 -19.04
CA SER A 60 6.34 -15.42 -20.17
C SER A 60 6.82 -16.15 -21.42
N ARG A 61 5.86 -16.68 -22.19
CA ARG A 61 6.09 -17.21 -23.55
C ARG A 61 5.82 -16.15 -24.63
N LYS A 62 5.33 -14.97 -24.25
CA LYS A 62 5.12 -13.80 -25.13
C LYS A 62 6.26 -12.79 -24.95
N VAL A 63 6.50 -11.97 -25.98
CA VAL A 63 7.42 -10.83 -25.88
C VAL A 63 6.83 -9.79 -24.91
N ARG A 64 7.56 -9.50 -23.83
CA ARG A 64 7.19 -8.54 -22.79
C ARG A 64 8.13 -7.33 -22.85
N SER A 65 7.77 -6.22 -22.21
CA SER A 65 8.64 -5.05 -22.17
C SER A 65 9.78 -5.28 -21.18
N VAL A 66 10.95 -4.70 -21.43
CA VAL A 66 12.07 -4.71 -20.46
C VAL A 66 11.64 -4.06 -19.13
N PHE A 67 10.70 -3.10 -19.17
CA PHE A 67 10.12 -2.52 -17.95
C PHE A 67 9.45 -3.56 -17.05
N ASP A 68 8.86 -4.62 -17.60
CA ASP A 68 8.15 -5.66 -16.84
C ASP A 68 9.08 -6.50 -15.94
N HIS A 69 10.41 -6.40 -16.11
CA HIS A 69 11.39 -7.02 -15.21
C HIS A 69 11.65 -6.21 -13.93
N PHE A 70 11.25 -4.93 -13.90
CA PHE A 70 11.49 -4.03 -12.77
C PHE A 70 10.29 -4.01 -11.85
N ARG A 71 10.49 -4.39 -10.59
CA ARG A 71 9.50 -4.26 -9.53
C ARG A 71 9.83 -3.04 -8.68
N GLN A 72 8.88 -2.13 -8.53
CA GLN A 72 9.02 -0.96 -7.66
C GLN A 72 9.24 -1.41 -6.21
N GLN A 73 10.31 -0.93 -5.59
CA GLN A 73 10.50 -1.07 -4.15
C GLN A 73 9.58 -0.11 -3.39
N PHE A 74 9.28 -0.44 -2.15
CA PHE A 74 8.42 0.35 -1.29
C PHE A 74 8.91 0.29 0.16
N ALA A 75 8.47 1.24 0.96
CA ALA A 75 8.80 1.26 2.37
C ALA A 75 7.81 0.38 3.15
N GLN A 76 8.33 -0.42 4.08
CA GLN A 76 7.55 -1.14 5.06
C GLN A 76 8.31 -1.17 6.40
N VAL A 77 7.66 -0.72 7.47
CA VAL A 77 8.20 -0.67 8.85
C VAL A 77 9.37 0.29 9.07
N THR A 78 10.48 0.17 8.34
CA THR A 78 11.73 0.93 8.58
C THR A 78 11.56 2.44 8.45
N ASN A 79 10.69 2.83 7.54
CA ASN A 79 10.28 4.21 7.27
C ASN A 79 8.87 4.17 6.65
N PRO A 80 8.12 5.27 6.67
CA PRO A 80 6.77 5.30 6.10
C PRO A 80 6.76 5.72 4.63
N PRO A 81 5.77 5.24 3.84
CA PRO A 81 5.38 5.92 2.60
C PRO A 81 4.74 7.29 2.88
N ILE A 82 4.68 8.16 1.87
CA ILE A 82 4.05 9.50 1.92
C ILE A 82 2.70 9.46 1.19
N ASP A 83 1.77 10.31 1.61
CA ASP A 83 0.53 10.55 0.87
C ASP A 83 0.70 11.52 -0.31
N SER A 84 0.82 10.99 -1.52
CA SER A 84 0.98 11.80 -2.74
C SER A 84 -0.25 12.64 -3.13
N LEU A 85 -1.39 12.46 -2.47
CA LEU A 85 -2.60 13.24 -2.69
C LEU A 85 -2.73 14.35 -1.64
N ARG A 86 -2.75 13.97 -0.36
CA ARG A 86 -3.03 14.86 0.77
C ARG A 86 -1.81 15.64 1.23
N GLU A 87 -0.62 15.12 1.03
CA GLU A 87 0.65 15.73 1.46
C GLU A 87 1.46 16.22 0.25
N ARG A 88 0.81 16.42 -0.91
CA ARG A 88 1.48 16.90 -2.13
C ARG A 88 2.28 18.19 -1.92
N ILE A 89 1.94 19.01 -0.92
CA ILE A 89 2.67 20.24 -0.59
C ILE A 89 4.17 20.01 -0.33
N VAL A 90 4.56 18.84 0.17
CA VAL A 90 5.98 18.52 0.42
C VAL A 90 6.67 17.89 -0.79
N MET A 91 5.93 17.52 -1.83
CA MET A 91 6.46 16.76 -2.97
C MET A 91 6.79 17.63 -4.18
N SER A 92 7.86 17.29 -4.91
CA SER A 92 8.28 18.00 -6.12
C SER A 92 8.70 17.09 -7.26
N LEU A 93 8.22 17.41 -8.46
CA LEU A 93 8.74 16.88 -9.74
C LEU A 93 9.60 17.91 -10.47
N GLN A 94 10.08 18.94 -9.76
CA GLN A 94 10.95 19.93 -10.37
C GLN A 94 12.23 19.27 -10.89
N THR A 95 12.55 19.53 -12.14
CA THR A 95 13.74 19.06 -12.82
C THR A 95 14.54 20.26 -13.27
N ASN A 96 15.80 20.30 -12.87
CA ASN A 96 16.75 21.28 -13.36
C ASN A 96 17.57 20.67 -14.51
N ILE A 97 17.84 21.46 -15.53
CA ILE A 97 18.70 21.09 -16.66
C ILE A 97 19.82 22.12 -16.75
N GLY A 98 21.04 21.64 -16.58
CA GLY A 98 22.25 22.44 -16.64
C GLY A 98 23.42 21.64 -16.10
N ARG A 99 24.58 22.29 -15.98
CA ARG A 99 25.76 21.68 -15.38
C ARG A 99 25.56 21.66 -13.87
N GLU A 100 25.84 20.52 -13.25
CA GLU A 100 25.90 20.42 -11.80
C GLU A 100 27.31 20.85 -11.36
N GLY A 101 27.36 21.99 -10.67
CA GLY A 101 28.60 22.53 -10.12
C GLY A 101 29.02 21.83 -8.82
N SER A 102 30.17 22.25 -8.30
CA SER A 102 30.67 21.80 -7.01
C SER A 102 29.73 22.28 -5.88
N VAL A 103 29.35 21.37 -4.99
CA VAL A 103 28.57 21.71 -3.79
C VAL A 103 29.38 22.52 -2.77
N PHE A 104 30.71 22.59 -2.93
CA PHE A 104 31.62 23.33 -2.05
C PHE A 104 31.94 24.74 -2.54
N ASP A 105 31.65 25.04 -3.81
CA ASP A 105 31.95 26.33 -4.44
C ASP A 105 30.64 27.10 -4.64
N ILE A 106 30.46 28.21 -3.92
CA ILE A 106 29.24 29.03 -4.03
C ILE A 106 29.49 30.12 -5.08
N GLY A 107 28.91 29.98 -6.27
CA GLY A 107 29.02 30.95 -7.34
C GLY A 107 27.78 31.04 -8.25
N PRO A 108 27.56 32.17 -8.95
CA PRO A 108 26.40 32.40 -9.80
C PRO A 108 26.29 31.43 -11.00
N GLU A 109 27.40 30.84 -11.42
CA GLU A 109 27.47 29.81 -12.45
C GLU A 109 26.66 28.55 -12.10
N ASN A 110 26.59 28.18 -10.81
CA ASN A 110 25.81 27.02 -10.35
C ASN A 110 24.30 27.23 -10.50
N ALA A 111 23.85 28.48 -10.61
CA ALA A 111 22.45 28.83 -10.83
C ALA A 111 22.07 28.91 -12.32
N GLN A 112 23.02 28.75 -13.26
CA GLN A 112 22.76 28.78 -14.70
C GLN A 112 22.10 27.49 -15.18
N GLN A 113 20.83 27.30 -14.82
CA GLN A 113 20.04 26.11 -15.10
C GLN A 113 18.65 26.48 -15.62
N VAL A 114 18.10 25.63 -16.50
CA VAL A 114 16.69 25.68 -16.87
C VAL A 114 15.88 24.85 -15.88
N ILE A 115 14.93 25.48 -15.23
CA ILE A 115 14.03 24.82 -14.28
C ILE A 115 12.73 24.45 -14.98
N MET A 116 12.33 23.19 -14.85
CA MET A 116 11.06 22.67 -15.34
C MET A 116 10.24 22.05 -14.21
N ASN A 117 8.92 22.23 -14.24
CA ASN A 117 8.04 21.71 -13.20
C ASN A 117 7.80 20.17 -13.27
N SER A 118 8.38 19.47 -14.25
CA SER A 118 8.21 18.03 -14.46
C SER A 118 9.25 17.49 -15.46
N PRO A 119 9.75 16.26 -15.27
CA PRO A 119 10.59 15.56 -16.24
C PRO A 119 9.84 15.05 -17.49
N VAL A 120 8.50 15.16 -17.52
CA VAL A 120 7.70 14.65 -18.65
C VAL A 120 7.53 15.74 -19.70
N LEU A 121 8.14 15.53 -20.85
CA LEU A 121 8.19 16.50 -21.93
C LEU A 121 6.99 16.39 -22.87
N SER A 122 6.58 17.55 -23.37
CA SER A 122 5.83 17.64 -24.63
C SER A 122 6.80 18.04 -25.72
N GLN A 123 6.44 17.83 -26.97
CA GLN A 123 7.31 18.27 -28.06
C GLN A 123 7.59 19.78 -28.02
N ARG A 124 6.56 20.59 -27.76
CA ARG A 124 6.76 22.04 -27.59
C ARG A 124 7.79 22.34 -26.50
N LYS A 125 7.71 21.67 -25.35
CA LYS A 125 8.70 21.85 -24.27
C LYS A 125 10.09 21.39 -24.69
N LEU A 126 10.19 20.27 -25.43
CA LEU A 126 11.47 19.80 -25.96
C LEU A 126 12.07 20.84 -26.92
N ARG A 127 11.31 21.32 -27.91
CA ARG A 127 11.75 22.39 -28.83
C ARG A 127 12.13 23.67 -28.09
N GLN A 128 11.36 24.07 -27.07
CA GLN A 128 11.68 25.22 -26.23
C GLN A 128 12.92 25.02 -25.36
N LEU A 129 13.21 23.80 -24.95
CA LEU A 129 14.41 23.46 -24.18
C LEU A 129 15.66 23.51 -25.06
N LEU A 130 15.55 23.05 -26.31
CA LEU A 130 16.67 23.01 -27.26
C LEU A 130 16.87 24.32 -28.04
N GLY A 131 15.93 25.26 -27.97
CA GLY A 131 15.95 26.52 -28.72
C GLY A 131 16.89 27.62 -28.20
N PRO A 132 17.08 27.83 -26.88
CA PRO A 132 17.96 28.87 -26.36
C PRO A 132 19.41 28.69 -26.80
N ALA A 133 20.10 29.81 -27.09
CA ALA A 133 21.49 29.79 -27.57
C ALA A 133 22.46 29.06 -26.63
N MET A 134 22.19 29.06 -25.31
CA MET A 134 22.99 28.30 -24.33
C MET A 134 22.96 26.77 -24.53
N PHE A 135 22.00 26.25 -25.28
CA PHE A 135 21.86 24.81 -25.60
C PHE A 135 22.04 24.48 -27.09
N ALA A 136 21.96 25.47 -27.99
CA ALA A 136 21.89 25.25 -29.43
C ALA A 136 23.12 24.49 -29.99
N ASP A 137 24.32 24.80 -29.49
CA ASP A 137 25.58 24.10 -29.84
C ASP A 137 26.00 23.05 -28.80
N SER A 138 25.22 22.88 -27.73
CA SER A 138 25.54 22.11 -26.52
C SER A 138 24.77 20.79 -26.44
N GLN A 139 24.18 20.33 -27.55
CA GLN A 139 23.41 19.08 -27.63
C GLN A 139 24.11 18.03 -28.50
N ALA A 140 24.07 16.78 -28.06
CA ALA A 140 24.44 15.61 -28.84
C ALA A 140 23.21 14.74 -29.09
N PHE A 141 22.97 14.39 -30.35
CA PHE A 141 21.94 13.45 -30.75
C PHE A 141 22.57 12.07 -30.95
N ILE A 142 22.03 11.05 -30.30
CA ILE A 142 22.50 9.67 -30.39
C ILE A 142 21.33 8.80 -30.86
N ASP A 143 21.49 8.19 -32.04
CA ASP A 143 20.50 7.29 -32.64
C ASP A 143 20.60 5.90 -31.99
N LEU A 144 19.47 5.41 -31.47
CA LEU A 144 19.37 4.10 -30.85
C LEU A 144 19.12 2.98 -31.87
N ASN A 145 18.92 3.29 -33.15
CA ASN A 145 18.73 2.29 -34.20
C ASN A 145 20.07 1.70 -34.66
N ALA A 146 20.22 0.37 -34.55
CA ALA A 146 21.42 -0.38 -34.91
C ALA A 146 21.11 -1.43 -36.01
N PRO A 147 22.04 -1.77 -36.90
CA PRO A 147 21.84 -2.89 -37.83
C PRO A 147 21.63 -4.21 -37.09
N ASP A 148 20.80 -5.11 -37.61
CA ASP A 148 20.56 -6.44 -37.00
C ASP A 148 21.85 -7.29 -36.87
N THR A 149 22.83 -7.02 -37.73
CA THR A 149 24.17 -7.64 -37.68
C THR A 149 25.03 -7.16 -36.52
N GLU A 150 24.72 -6.02 -35.93
CA GLU A 150 25.37 -5.50 -34.73
C GLU A 150 24.71 -6.15 -33.50
N SER A 151 25.51 -6.75 -32.62
CA SER A 151 24.97 -7.34 -31.39
C SER A 151 24.46 -6.25 -30.45
N LEU A 152 23.46 -6.57 -29.62
CA LEU A 152 22.94 -5.61 -28.64
C LEU A 152 24.02 -5.06 -27.68
N PRO A 153 24.99 -5.86 -27.18
CA PRO A 153 26.12 -5.35 -26.41
C PRO A 153 27.00 -4.36 -27.19
N ASP A 154 27.31 -4.64 -28.46
CA ASP A 154 28.13 -3.77 -29.30
C ASP A 154 27.42 -2.44 -29.58
N ALA A 155 26.12 -2.48 -29.86
CA ALA A 155 25.31 -1.28 -30.03
C ALA A 155 25.29 -0.42 -28.76
N LEU A 156 25.16 -1.04 -27.58
CA LEU A 156 25.24 -0.33 -26.29
C LEU A 156 26.63 0.25 -26.02
N GLU A 157 27.70 -0.44 -26.44
CA GLU A 157 29.08 0.06 -26.36
C GLU A 157 29.26 1.29 -27.23
N ARG A 158 28.82 1.24 -28.49
CA ARG A 158 28.83 2.38 -29.41
C ARG A 158 28.07 3.58 -28.83
N ILE A 159 26.83 3.38 -28.40
CA ILE A 159 25.98 4.42 -27.78
C ILE A 159 26.67 5.03 -26.56
N SER A 160 27.27 4.18 -25.71
CA SER A 160 27.99 4.63 -24.51
C SER A 160 29.22 5.47 -24.87
N ASN A 161 29.96 5.09 -25.91
CA ASN A 161 31.15 5.79 -26.38
C ASN A 161 30.80 7.14 -27.03
N GLU A 162 29.73 7.20 -27.82
CA GLU A 162 29.20 8.45 -28.38
C GLU A 162 28.79 9.43 -27.27
N ALA A 163 28.14 8.93 -26.21
CA ALA A 163 27.75 9.73 -25.06
C ALA A 163 28.94 10.21 -24.21
N GLU A 164 29.94 9.35 -24.01
CA GLU A 164 31.20 9.71 -23.34
C GLU A 164 31.92 10.82 -24.12
N GLN A 165 32.05 10.67 -25.45
CA GLN A 165 32.69 11.66 -26.30
C GLN A 165 31.91 12.98 -26.29
N ALA A 166 30.59 12.94 -26.39
CA ALA A 166 29.75 14.14 -26.30
C ALA A 166 29.98 14.90 -24.98
N ALA A 167 30.10 14.18 -23.86
CA ALA A 167 30.37 14.79 -22.56
C ALA A 167 31.79 15.40 -22.47
N LEU A 168 32.77 14.82 -23.17
CA LEU A 168 34.12 15.38 -23.29
C LEU A 168 34.17 16.60 -24.21
N ASP A 169 33.32 16.63 -25.24
CA ASP A 169 33.13 17.77 -26.15
C ASP A 169 32.23 18.88 -25.54
N ASP A 170 32.12 18.90 -24.21
CA ASP A 170 31.33 19.85 -23.41
C ASP A 170 29.85 19.98 -23.84
N LYS A 171 29.25 18.90 -24.38
CA LYS A 171 27.81 18.85 -24.65
C LYS A 171 27.05 18.73 -23.33
N LEU A 172 26.13 19.66 -23.11
CA LEU A 172 25.31 19.76 -21.91
C LEU A 172 24.10 18.82 -21.92
N ILE A 173 23.61 18.46 -23.10
CA ILE A 173 22.46 17.60 -23.31
C ILE A 173 22.84 16.43 -24.21
N ILE A 174 22.62 15.21 -23.75
CA ILE A 174 22.65 14.00 -24.57
C ILE A 174 21.21 13.57 -24.81
N MET A 175 20.79 13.59 -26.08
CA MET A 175 19.48 13.17 -26.52
C MET A 175 19.56 11.76 -27.11
N LEU A 176 19.06 10.78 -26.38
CA LEU A 176 18.90 9.40 -26.82
C LEU A 176 17.55 9.28 -27.56
N SER A 177 17.54 8.83 -28.82
CA SER A 177 16.31 8.74 -29.60
C SER A 177 16.16 7.42 -30.35
N ASP A 178 15.02 6.75 -30.15
CA ASP A 178 14.60 5.57 -30.94
C ASP A 178 13.64 5.94 -32.10
N ARG A 179 13.41 7.24 -32.33
CA ARG A 179 12.32 7.73 -33.17
C ARG A 179 12.43 7.42 -34.66
N TYR A 180 13.63 7.31 -35.21
CA TYR A 180 13.85 7.32 -36.66
C TYR A 180 14.00 5.91 -37.25
N LEU A 181 12.95 5.09 -37.10
CA LEU A 181 12.95 3.69 -37.57
C LEU A 181 13.20 3.59 -39.08
N LYS A 182 14.08 2.66 -39.48
CA LYS A 182 14.38 2.32 -40.89
C LYS A 182 14.33 0.80 -41.09
N PRO A 183 13.92 0.31 -42.28
CA PRO A 183 14.04 -1.12 -42.59
C PRO A 183 15.47 -1.63 -42.44
N GLY A 184 15.64 -2.81 -41.84
CA GLY A 184 16.96 -3.43 -41.59
C GLY A 184 17.69 -2.94 -40.34
N LEU A 185 17.16 -1.94 -39.63
CA LEU A 185 17.65 -1.53 -38.32
C LEU A 185 16.69 -1.98 -37.21
N LEU A 186 17.25 -2.28 -36.06
CA LEU A 186 16.55 -2.60 -34.81
C LEU A 186 16.79 -1.49 -33.79
N PRO A 187 15.75 -0.97 -33.12
CA PRO A 187 15.94 0.00 -32.05
C PRO A 187 16.46 -0.70 -30.79
N VAL A 188 17.55 -0.19 -30.21
CA VAL A 188 17.98 -0.54 -28.86
C VAL A 188 16.94 -0.01 -27.86
N HIS A 189 16.47 -0.87 -26.95
CA HIS A 189 15.46 -0.48 -25.98
C HIS A 189 15.93 0.71 -25.12
N ALA A 190 15.14 1.78 -25.08
CA ALA A 190 15.55 3.06 -24.47
C ALA A 190 15.99 2.95 -22.99
N LEU A 191 15.40 2.02 -22.22
CA LEU A 191 15.82 1.78 -20.83
C LEU A 191 17.25 1.22 -20.73
N LEU A 192 17.63 0.27 -21.59
CA LEU A 192 18.97 -0.32 -21.62
C LEU A 192 20.00 0.75 -21.98
N ALA A 193 19.73 1.52 -23.04
CA ALA A 193 20.61 2.61 -23.48
C ALA A 193 20.77 3.69 -22.41
N THR A 194 19.67 4.10 -21.76
CA THR A 194 19.69 5.11 -20.69
C THR A 194 20.57 4.66 -19.53
N GLY A 195 20.38 3.42 -19.05
CA GLY A 195 21.16 2.88 -17.95
C GLY A 195 22.64 2.70 -18.29
N ALA A 196 22.95 2.15 -19.47
CA ALA A 196 24.33 1.97 -19.94
C ALA A 196 25.09 3.31 -20.06
N VAL A 197 24.45 4.33 -20.64
CA VAL A 197 25.01 5.69 -20.74
C VAL A 197 25.18 6.32 -19.36
N HIS A 198 24.17 6.21 -18.49
CA HIS A 198 24.22 6.77 -17.15
C HIS A 198 25.39 6.22 -16.34
N HIS A 199 25.53 4.90 -16.28
CA HIS A 199 26.60 4.22 -15.54
C HIS A 199 27.98 4.46 -16.18
N ARG A 200 28.08 4.52 -17.52
CA ARG A 200 29.32 4.90 -18.19
C ARG A 200 29.78 6.30 -17.78
N LEU A 201 28.88 7.27 -17.82
CA LEU A 201 29.20 8.65 -17.45
C LEU A 201 29.54 8.81 -15.96
N ILE A 202 28.92 8.02 -15.07
CA ILE A 202 29.31 7.97 -13.65
C ILE A 202 30.74 7.44 -13.51
N ALA A 203 31.03 6.28 -14.13
CA ALA A 203 32.34 5.64 -14.02
C ALA A 203 33.49 6.53 -14.52
N LYS A 204 33.20 7.44 -15.46
CA LYS A 204 34.15 8.41 -16.01
C LYS A 204 34.18 9.77 -15.28
N GLY A 205 33.34 9.98 -14.28
CA GLY A 205 33.21 11.27 -13.59
C GLY A 205 32.62 12.39 -14.46
N LEU A 206 31.84 12.03 -15.48
CA LEU A 206 31.27 12.95 -16.47
C LEU A 206 29.77 13.22 -16.24
N ARG A 207 29.07 12.42 -15.41
CA ARG A 207 27.60 12.50 -15.27
C ARG A 207 27.08 13.86 -14.83
N CYS A 208 27.77 14.59 -13.95
CA CYS A 208 27.40 15.93 -13.50
C CYS A 208 27.55 17.03 -14.58
N ARG A 209 28.24 16.73 -15.69
CA ARG A 209 28.44 17.68 -16.80
C ARG A 209 27.27 17.71 -17.78
N VAL A 210 26.44 16.66 -17.79
CA VAL A 210 25.49 16.40 -18.87
C VAL A 210 24.11 16.02 -18.35
N ASN A 211 23.09 16.26 -19.15
CA ASN A 211 21.71 15.89 -18.88
C ASN A 211 21.25 14.88 -19.94
N ILE A 212 20.66 13.77 -19.51
CA ILE A 212 20.18 12.71 -20.42
C ILE A 212 18.70 12.94 -20.73
N ILE A 213 18.36 13.22 -21.98
CA ILE A 213 16.98 13.33 -22.46
C ILE A 213 16.66 12.13 -23.32
N VAL A 214 15.53 11.48 -23.05
CA VAL A 214 15.10 10.27 -23.77
C VAL A 214 13.88 10.59 -24.63
N GLU A 215 14.03 10.58 -25.96
CA GLU A 215 12.92 10.60 -26.92
C GLU A 215 12.59 9.16 -27.31
N THR A 216 11.42 8.66 -26.88
CA THR A 216 11.15 7.22 -26.98
C THR A 216 9.72 6.85 -27.37
N GLY A 217 9.59 5.74 -28.11
CA GLY A 217 8.34 5.05 -28.42
C GLY A 217 7.84 4.09 -27.33
N VAL A 218 8.69 3.66 -26.38
CA VAL A 218 8.31 2.61 -25.40
C VAL A 218 7.60 3.14 -24.15
N ALA A 219 7.85 4.39 -23.75
CA ALA A 219 7.31 4.94 -22.49
C ALA A 219 5.84 5.39 -22.63
N ARG A 220 4.94 4.80 -21.84
CA ARG A 220 3.48 5.01 -21.97
C ARG A 220 2.67 5.00 -20.68
N ASP A 221 3.20 4.45 -19.60
CA ASP A 221 2.60 4.50 -18.26
C ASP A 221 3.59 5.05 -17.22
N PRO A 222 3.14 5.40 -16.00
CA PRO A 222 4.02 5.97 -14.98
C PRO A 222 5.21 5.11 -14.57
N HIS A 223 5.09 3.77 -14.62
CA HIS A 223 6.20 2.87 -14.27
C HIS A 223 7.33 3.00 -15.29
N HIS A 224 7.03 3.10 -16.58
CA HIS A 224 8.05 3.28 -17.62
C HIS A 224 8.84 4.58 -17.42
N PHE A 225 8.16 5.68 -17.07
CA PHE A 225 8.84 6.94 -16.74
C PHE A 225 9.68 6.82 -15.47
N ALA A 226 9.17 6.14 -14.43
CA ALA A 226 9.90 5.93 -13.19
C ALA A 226 11.18 5.11 -13.44
N CYS A 227 11.13 4.05 -14.23
CA CYS A 227 12.31 3.25 -14.58
C CYS A 227 13.35 4.08 -15.35
N LEU A 228 12.93 4.83 -16.38
CA LEU A 228 13.86 5.69 -17.13
C LEU A 228 14.54 6.74 -16.23
N ILE A 229 13.76 7.42 -15.38
CA ILE A 229 14.29 8.45 -14.47
C ILE A 229 15.17 7.82 -13.38
N GLY A 230 14.70 6.74 -12.78
CA GLY A 230 15.43 5.98 -11.75
C GLY A 230 16.73 5.36 -12.26
N CYS A 231 16.84 5.12 -13.58
CA CYS A 231 18.06 4.67 -14.25
C CYS A 231 18.88 5.82 -14.88
N GLY A 232 18.57 7.08 -14.56
CA GLY A 232 19.43 8.23 -14.85
C GLY A 232 18.90 9.24 -15.87
N ALA A 233 17.72 9.02 -16.48
CA ALA A 233 17.11 10.01 -17.36
C ALA A 233 16.78 11.31 -16.61
N THR A 234 17.14 12.44 -17.21
CA THR A 234 16.80 13.77 -16.70
C THR A 234 15.36 14.13 -17.05
N ALA A 235 14.97 13.87 -18.30
CA ALA A 235 13.63 14.09 -18.82
C ALA A 235 13.29 13.09 -19.94
N VAL A 236 11.99 12.85 -20.16
CA VAL A 236 11.50 11.86 -21.13
C VAL A 236 10.43 12.50 -22.03
N TYR A 237 10.59 12.34 -23.35
CA TYR A 237 9.63 12.73 -24.38
C TYR A 237 8.98 11.48 -25.03
N PRO A 238 7.75 11.12 -24.67
CA PRO A 238 7.06 9.93 -25.17
C PRO A 238 6.35 10.20 -26.50
N TYR A 239 7.10 10.32 -27.60
CA TYR A 239 6.52 10.81 -28.86
C TYR A 239 5.39 9.92 -29.39
N LEU A 240 5.50 8.59 -29.27
CA LEU A 240 4.56 7.64 -29.86
C LEU A 240 3.20 7.66 -29.16
N VAL A 241 3.17 7.96 -27.86
CA VAL A 241 1.91 8.14 -27.12
C VAL A 241 1.11 9.31 -27.67
N TYR A 242 1.77 10.43 -27.96
CA TYR A 242 1.09 11.60 -28.52
C TYR A 242 0.53 11.32 -29.92
N GLN A 243 1.26 10.56 -30.75
CA GLN A 243 0.79 10.13 -32.06
C GLN A 243 -0.40 9.16 -31.94
N SER A 244 -0.33 8.22 -31.00
CA SER A 244 -1.43 7.27 -30.74
C SER A 244 -2.68 7.95 -30.19
N LEU A 245 -2.54 8.94 -29.31
CA LEU A 245 -3.66 9.76 -28.82
C LEU A 245 -4.31 10.57 -29.94
N HIS A 246 -3.51 11.08 -30.89
CA HIS A 246 -4.04 11.76 -32.06
C HIS A 246 -4.92 10.81 -32.90
N ASP A 247 -4.44 9.60 -33.18
CA ASP A 247 -5.21 8.59 -33.92
C ASP A 247 -6.48 8.13 -33.17
N LEU A 248 -6.40 7.88 -31.86
CA LEU A 248 -7.58 7.56 -31.04
C LEU A 248 -8.63 8.68 -31.08
N ALA A 249 -8.19 9.92 -31.05
CA ALA A 249 -9.07 11.07 -31.17
C ALA A 249 -9.68 11.12 -32.57
N GLN A 250 -8.90 10.83 -33.62
CA GLN A 250 -9.41 10.76 -34.99
C GLN A 250 -10.49 9.68 -35.17
N ARG A 251 -10.37 8.55 -34.48
CA ARG A 251 -11.35 7.45 -34.53
C ARG A 251 -12.59 7.68 -33.64
N GLY A 252 -12.59 8.72 -32.81
CA GLY A 252 -13.70 9.04 -31.91
C GLY A 252 -13.68 8.26 -30.59
N ASN A 253 -12.57 7.60 -30.25
CA ASN A 253 -12.41 6.84 -29.00
C ASN A 253 -12.16 7.73 -27.77
N VAL A 254 -11.72 8.97 -28.00
CA VAL A 254 -11.45 9.98 -26.95
C VAL A 254 -11.95 11.35 -27.39
N ASP A 255 -12.24 12.22 -26.42
CA ASP A 255 -12.74 13.57 -26.71
C ASP A 255 -11.66 14.45 -27.37
N ARG A 256 -11.94 14.86 -28.62
CA ARG A 256 -11.06 15.74 -29.41
C ARG A 256 -10.99 17.17 -28.85
N GLN A 257 -11.96 17.61 -28.06
CA GLN A 257 -11.98 18.96 -27.49
C GLN A 257 -11.02 19.10 -26.31
N GLN A 258 -10.70 17.99 -25.64
CA GLN A 258 -9.78 17.97 -24.52
C GLN A 258 -8.33 18.15 -24.98
N GLN A 259 -7.51 18.83 -24.16
CA GLN A 259 -6.05 18.88 -24.36
C GLN A 259 -5.40 17.55 -23.94
N LEU A 260 -5.69 16.45 -24.65
CA LEU A 260 -5.33 15.07 -24.29
C LEU A 260 -3.86 14.91 -23.90
N GLY A 261 -2.92 15.49 -24.64
CA GLY A 261 -1.50 15.42 -24.30
C GLY A 261 -1.14 16.14 -22.99
N ARG A 262 -1.85 17.21 -22.62
CA ARG A 262 -1.68 17.88 -21.31
C ARG A 262 -2.27 17.04 -20.18
N SER A 263 -3.46 16.46 -20.40
CA SER A 263 -4.12 15.57 -19.45
C SER A 263 -3.27 14.32 -19.18
N PHE A 264 -2.75 13.68 -20.23
CA PHE A 264 -1.83 12.54 -20.12
C PHE A 264 -0.63 12.87 -19.23
N ARG A 265 0.06 14.00 -19.49
CA ARG A 265 1.19 14.44 -18.65
C ARG A 265 0.79 14.68 -17.19
N ARG A 266 -0.41 15.19 -16.93
CA ARG A 266 -0.91 15.36 -15.55
C ARG A 266 -1.14 14.01 -14.88
N GLY A 267 -1.71 13.04 -15.60
CA GLY A 267 -1.84 11.65 -15.14
C GLY A 267 -0.49 11.02 -14.81
N ILE A 268 0.49 11.11 -15.72
CA ILE A 268 1.86 10.62 -15.48
C ILE A 268 2.50 11.31 -14.26
N ARG A 269 2.34 12.63 -14.10
CA ARG A 269 2.86 13.34 -12.92
C ARG A 269 2.29 12.80 -11.61
N LYS A 270 0.98 12.56 -11.54
CA LYS A 270 0.36 11.96 -10.35
C LYS A 270 0.87 10.53 -10.10
N GLY A 271 1.04 9.75 -11.17
CA GLY A 271 1.64 8.42 -11.07
C GLY A 271 3.09 8.44 -10.57
N LEU A 272 3.92 9.39 -11.03
CA LEU A 272 5.29 9.55 -10.55
C LEU A 272 5.34 9.94 -9.05
N PHE A 273 4.50 10.90 -8.63
CA PHE A 273 4.40 11.24 -7.21
C PHE A 273 4.04 10.00 -6.38
N LYS A 274 3.07 9.21 -6.84
CA LYS A 274 2.68 7.96 -6.16
C LYS A 274 3.84 6.97 -6.08
N ILE A 275 4.55 6.70 -7.18
CA ILE A 275 5.67 5.74 -7.20
C ILE A 275 6.78 6.17 -6.23
N MET A 276 7.16 7.45 -6.24
CA MET A 276 8.15 7.99 -5.30
C MET A 276 7.66 7.88 -3.84
N SER A 277 6.37 8.17 -3.61
CA SER A 277 5.81 8.19 -2.27
C SER A 277 5.74 6.80 -1.63
N LYS A 278 5.73 5.71 -2.42
CA LYS A 278 5.82 4.34 -1.92
C LYS A 278 7.04 4.09 -1.05
N MET A 279 8.17 4.74 -1.33
CA MET A 279 9.41 4.67 -0.54
C MET A 279 9.59 5.87 0.41
N GLY A 280 8.59 6.75 0.50
CA GLY A 280 8.68 7.97 1.30
C GLY A 280 9.57 9.06 0.69
N ILE A 281 9.72 9.08 -0.65
CA ILE A 281 10.57 10.07 -1.33
C ILE A 281 9.72 11.26 -1.82
N ALA A 282 10.12 12.45 -1.41
CA ALA A 282 9.39 13.68 -1.75
C ALA A 282 9.86 14.37 -3.04
N SER A 283 11.12 14.19 -3.46
CA SER A 283 11.69 14.88 -4.63
C SER A 283 12.15 13.94 -5.75
N ILE A 284 11.81 14.28 -7.00
CA ILE A 284 12.28 13.55 -8.18
C ILE A 284 13.81 13.65 -8.35
N SER A 285 14.44 14.70 -7.83
CA SER A 285 15.90 14.84 -7.86
C SER A 285 16.59 13.73 -7.07
N SER A 286 16.04 13.36 -5.91
CA SER A 286 16.53 12.26 -5.07
C SER A 286 16.17 10.88 -5.63
N TYR A 287 15.07 10.78 -6.37
CA TYR A 287 14.65 9.53 -7.02
C TYR A 287 15.48 9.20 -8.28
N ARG A 288 15.96 10.23 -9.00
CA ARG A 288 16.73 10.07 -10.24
C ARG A 288 18.06 9.35 -9.95
N GLY A 289 18.31 8.25 -10.68
CA GLY A 289 19.51 7.44 -10.49
C GLY A 289 19.52 6.58 -9.22
N ALA A 290 18.46 6.62 -8.40
CA ALA A 290 18.42 5.86 -7.14
C ALA A 290 18.18 4.35 -7.34
N GLN A 291 17.74 3.93 -8.53
CA GLN A 291 17.52 2.52 -8.88
C GLN A 291 16.68 1.74 -7.84
N LEU A 292 15.61 2.35 -7.32
CA LEU A 292 14.71 1.78 -6.30
C LEU A 292 13.74 0.75 -6.90
N PHE A 293 14.34 -0.29 -7.47
CA PHE A 293 13.68 -1.41 -8.11
C PHE A 293 14.35 -2.72 -7.71
N GLU A 294 13.61 -3.80 -7.77
CA GLU A 294 14.16 -5.14 -7.92
C GLU A 294 14.05 -5.55 -9.39
N ILE A 295 15.15 -6.05 -9.95
CA ILE A 295 15.15 -6.72 -11.25
C ILE A 295 14.87 -8.21 -11.02
N ILE A 296 13.87 -8.74 -11.74
CA ILE A 296 13.53 -10.16 -11.71
C ILE A 296 13.75 -10.74 -13.10
N GLY A 297 14.75 -11.62 -13.25
CA GLY A 297 14.93 -12.42 -14.45
C GLY A 297 15.64 -11.72 -15.61
N LEU A 298 16.57 -10.81 -15.31
CA LEU A 298 17.61 -10.40 -16.27
C LEU A 298 18.93 -11.03 -15.85
N HIS A 299 19.70 -11.48 -16.82
CA HIS A 299 21.03 -12.05 -16.59
C HIS A 299 22.01 -11.01 -16.04
N ASP A 300 23.00 -11.47 -15.26
CA ASP A 300 23.96 -10.59 -14.59
C ASP A 300 24.73 -9.70 -15.58
N GLU A 301 24.99 -10.18 -16.80
CA GLU A 301 25.63 -9.37 -17.84
C GLU A 301 24.83 -8.10 -18.21
N VAL A 302 23.50 -8.20 -18.22
CA VAL A 302 22.60 -7.10 -18.54
C VAL A 302 22.54 -6.14 -17.37
N VAL A 303 22.43 -6.69 -16.15
CA VAL A 303 22.39 -5.91 -14.91
C VAL A 303 23.70 -5.14 -14.73
N GLU A 304 24.86 -5.77 -14.85
CA GLU A 304 26.16 -5.12 -14.67
C GLU A 304 26.44 -4.05 -15.74
N ARG A 305 26.02 -4.28 -16.99
CA ARG A 305 26.27 -3.31 -18.08
C ARG A 305 25.33 -2.11 -18.04
N CYS A 306 24.06 -2.32 -17.69
CA CYS A 306 23.00 -1.31 -17.84
C CYS A 306 22.44 -0.80 -16.52
N PHE A 307 22.46 -1.59 -15.45
CA PHE A 307 21.72 -1.32 -14.21
C PHE A 307 22.54 -1.63 -12.95
N ARG A 308 23.86 -1.44 -13.02
CA ARG A 308 24.80 -1.77 -11.95
C ARG A 308 24.31 -1.24 -10.59
N GLY A 309 24.37 -2.07 -9.56
CA GLY A 309 23.91 -1.76 -8.21
C GLY A 309 22.41 -1.98 -7.94
N THR A 310 21.60 -2.26 -8.97
CA THR A 310 20.20 -2.67 -8.76
C THR A 310 20.15 -4.09 -8.23
N VAL A 311 19.25 -4.37 -7.27
CA VAL A 311 19.09 -5.72 -6.75
C VAL A 311 18.54 -6.64 -7.84
N SER A 312 19.24 -7.75 -8.10
CA SER A 312 18.79 -8.86 -8.95
C SER A 312 19.12 -10.18 -8.25
N ARG A 313 18.10 -10.84 -7.70
CA ARG A 313 18.29 -12.09 -6.93
C ARG A 313 18.26 -13.34 -7.80
N ILE A 314 17.62 -13.27 -8.96
CA ILE A 314 17.46 -14.37 -9.91
C ILE A 314 17.84 -13.87 -11.30
N GLN A 315 18.76 -14.57 -11.95
CA GLN A 315 19.18 -14.34 -13.34
C GLN A 315 18.07 -14.70 -14.34
N GLY A 316 18.27 -14.53 -15.64
CA GLY A 316 17.25 -14.86 -16.63
C GLY A 316 17.65 -14.43 -18.02
N ALA A 317 16.83 -13.61 -18.67
CA ALA A 317 17.05 -13.18 -20.05
C ALA A 317 18.38 -12.42 -20.21
N ASN A 318 19.19 -12.85 -21.17
CA ASN A 318 20.47 -12.24 -21.52
C ASN A 318 20.34 -11.26 -22.71
N PHE A 319 21.43 -10.69 -23.20
CA PHE A 319 21.34 -9.74 -24.32
C PHE A 319 20.84 -10.36 -25.63
N GLU A 320 21.15 -11.63 -25.91
CA GLU A 320 20.67 -12.31 -27.11
C GLU A 320 19.16 -12.54 -27.05
N ASP A 321 18.64 -12.96 -25.89
CA ASP A 321 17.19 -13.13 -25.68
C ASP A 321 16.41 -11.83 -25.94
N LEU A 322 16.94 -10.70 -25.44
CA LEU A 322 16.33 -9.37 -25.63
C LEU A 322 16.43 -8.88 -27.08
N HIS A 323 17.52 -9.19 -27.76
CA HIS A 323 17.71 -8.86 -29.18
C HIS A 323 16.79 -9.69 -30.08
N ASP A 324 16.61 -10.98 -29.76
CA ASP A 324 15.67 -11.87 -30.43
C ASP A 324 14.21 -11.42 -30.27
N ASP A 325 13.82 -10.96 -29.07
CA ASP A 325 12.51 -10.34 -28.85
C ASP A 325 12.31 -9.12 -29.77
N GLN A 326 13.33 -8.27 -29.92
CA GLN A 326 13.27 -7.12 -30.82
C GLN A 326 13.20 -7.54 -32.31
N ARG A 327 13.90 -8.60 -32.71
CA ARG A 327 13.79 -9.19 -34.06
C ARG A 327 12.37 -9.70 -34.35
N LEU A 328 11.73 -10.37 -33.39
CA LEU A 328 10.35 -10.85 -33.52
C LEU A 328 9.37 -9.69 -33.71
N LEU A 329 9.52 -8.63 -32.91
CA LEU A 329 8.71 -7.41 -33.04
C LEU A 329 8.93 -6.73 -34.38
N ALA A 330 10.19 -6.61 -34.84
CA ALA A 330 10.51 -6.00 -36.12
C ALA A 330 9.88 -6.75 -37.30
N ARG A 331 9.93 -8.08 -37.31
CA ARG A 331 9.27 -8.91 -38.34
C ARG A 331 7.77 -8.62 -38.40
N ALA A 332 7.09 -8.59 -37.25
CA ALA A 332 5.66 -8.29 -37.19
C ALA A 332 5.34 -6.82 -37.56
N ALA A 333 6.22 -5.89 -37.21
CA ALA A 333 6.03 -4.46 -37.45
C ALA A 333 6.05 -4.10 -38.94
N TRP A 334 6.97 -4.70 -39.69
CA TRP A 334 7.12 -4.45 -41.12
C TRP A 334 6.15 -5.25 -41.99
N GLU A 335 5.49 -6.29 -41.46
CA GLU A 335 4.42 -7.03 -42.14
C GLU A 335 3.11 -6.20 -42.15
N PRO A 336 2.63 -5.68 -43.30
CA PRO A 336 1.50 -4.75 -43.33
C PRO A 336 0.17 -5.39 -42.90
N ARG A 337 0.03 -6.71 -43.12
CA ARG A 337 -1.20 -7.46 -42.81
C ARG A 337 -1.33 -7.82 -41.34
N THR A 338 -0.25 -7.76 -40.57
CA THR A 338 -0.26 -8.08 -39.14
C THR A 338 -0.95 -6.94 -38.38
N PRO A 339 -2.11 -7.17 -37.76
CA PRO A 339 -2.79 -6.14 -36.97
C PRO A 339 -2.05 -5.89 -35.66
N LEU A 340 -2.35 -4.75 -35.03
CA LEU A 340 -1.91 -4.49 -33.67
C LEU A 340 -2.44 -5.57 -32.70
N ASN A 341 -1.58 -6.05 -31.81
CA ASN A 341 -1.93 -7.06 -30.80
C ASN A 341 -3.12 -6.57 -29.95
N GLN A 342 -4.08 -7.46 -29.69
CA GLN A 342 -5.20 -7.18 -28.80
C GLN A 342 -4.73 -6.90 -27.36
N GLY A 343 -3.64 -7.54 -26.93
CA GLY A 343 -3.18 -7.55 -25.54
C GLY A 343 -3.55 -8.86 -24.84
N GLY A 344 -3.85 -8.79 -23.56
CA GLY A 344 -4.15 -9.94 -22.71
C GLY A 344 -3.30 -9.97 -21.44
N LEU A 345 -2.75 -8.84 -21.02
CA LEU A 345 -1.99 -8.71 -19.78
C LEU A 345 -2.89 -8.32 -18.63
N LEU A 346 -3.85 -7.43 -18.86
CA LEU A 346 -4.75 -6.93 -17.81
C LEU A 346 -5.94 -7.88 -17.61
N LYS A 347 -6.42 -8.51 -18.68
CA LYS A 347 -7.53 -9.46 -18.67
C LYS A 347 -7.21 -10.66 -19.55
N PHE A 348 -7.75 -11.82 -19.17
CA PHE A 348 -7.65 -13.03 -19.98
C PHE A 348 -8.26 -12.82 -21.37
N ILE A 349 -7.46 -13.13 -22.39
CA ILE A 349 -7.86 -13.19 -23.79
C ILE A 349 -7.40 -14.55 -24.34
N HIS A 350 -8.28 -15.23 -25.07
CA HIS A 350 -7.94 -16.50 -25.70
C HIS A 350 -6.73 -16.32 -26.64
N ASN A 351 -5.73 -17.20 -26.54
CA ASN A 351 -4.42 -17.11 -27.21
C ASN A 351 -3.52 -15.91 -26.83
N GLY A 352 -3.93 -15.10 -25.85
CA GLY A 352 -3.16 -14.02 -25.24
C GLY A 352 -2.09 -14.52 -24.26
N GLU A 353 -1.78 -13.73 -23.23
CA GLU A 353 -0.92 -14.16 -22.13
C GLU A 353 -1.59 -15.26 -21.31
N TYR A 354 -0.80 -16.15 -20.70
CA TYR A 354 -1.35 -17.13 -19.78
C TYR A 354 -1.85 -16.45 -18.49
N HIS A 355 -2.94 -16.95 -17.93
CA HIS A 355 -3.51 -16.50 -16.66
C HIS A 355 -3.74 -17.70 -15.75
N CYS A 356 -3.23 -17.65 -14.51
CA CYS A 356 -3.44 -18.71 -13.53
C CYS A 356 -4.92 -18.84 -13.10
N TYR A 357 -5.76 -17.84 -13.32
CA TYR A 357 -7.22 -17.91 -13.19
C TYR A 357 -7.90 -17.73 -14.55
N ASN A 358 -7.68 -18.71 -15.44
CA ASN A 358 -8.40 -18.83 -16.70
C ASN A 358 -9.79 -19.50 -16.51
N PRO A 359 -10.66 -19.48 -17.54
CA PRO A 359 -12.02 -20.03 -17.44
C PRO A 359 -12.09 -21.51 -17.03
N ASP A 360 -11.14 -22.34 -17.47
CA ASP A 360 -11.13 -23.77 -17.17
C ASP A 360 -10.86 -24.01 -15.68
N VAL A 361 -9.83 -23.37 -15.13
CA VAL A 361 -9.49 -23.40 -13.69
C VAL A 361 -10.66 -22.91 -12.82
N VAL A 362 -11.35 -21.85 -13.24
CA VAL A 362 -12.51 -21.31 -12.52
C VAL A 362 -13.69 -22.29 -12.55
N ALA A 363 -13.98 -22.87 -13.72
CA ALA A 363 -15.11 -23.76 -13.90
C ALA A 363 -14.94 -25.09 -13.15
N THR A 364 -13.76 -25.71 -13.22
CA THR A 364 -13.46 -26.99 -12.56
C THR A 364 -13.45 -26.85 -11.04
N LEU A 365 -12.86 -25.78 -10.50
CA LEU A 365 -12.92 -25.49 -9.06
C LEU A 365 -14.37 -25.37 -8.58
N GLN A 366 -15.18 -24.57 -9.27
CA GLN A 366 -16.60 -24.40 -8.92
C GLN A 366 -17.39 -25.71 -9.02
N ALA A 367 -17.09 -26.54 -10.01
CA ALA A 367 -17.72 -27.84 -10.16
C ALA A 367 -17.38 -28.79 -9.00
N ALA A 368 -16.11 -28.81 -8.55
CA ALA A 368 -15.64 -29.64 -7.45
C ALA A 368 -16.29 -29.25 -6.11
N VAL A 369 -16.26 -27.95 -5.77
CA VAL A 369 -16.78 -27.49 -4.47
C VAL A 369 -18.30 -27.59 -4.36
N ARG A 370 -19.02 -27.51 -5.49
CA ARG A 370 -20.48 -27.70 -5.53
C ARG A 370 -20.88 -29.16 -5.37
N SER A 371 -20.14 -30.09 -5.98
CA SER A 371 -20.47 -31.51 -5.88
C SER A 371 -20.02 -32.14 -4.57
N GLY A 372 -19.01 -31.56 -3.90
CA GLY A 372 -18.39 -32.20 -2.74
C GLY A 372 -17.58 -33.44 -3.11
N ASP A 373 -17.20 -33.59 -4.39
CA ASP A 373 -16.45 -34.73 -4.91
C ASP A 373 -14.96 -34.40 -5.05
N TYR A 374 -14.13 -35.14 -4.31
CA TYR A 374 -12.67 -34.96 -4.33
C TYR A 374 -12.04 -35.30 -5.69
N ASN A 375 -12.62 -36.22 -6.47
CA ASN A 375 -12.06 -36.55 -7.80
C ASN A 375 -12.12 -35.35 -8.74
N ARG A 376 -13.20 -34.56 -8.68
CA ARG A 376 -13.29 -33.31 -9.45
C ARG A 376 -12.31 -32.24 -8.96
N TYR A 377 -11.97 -32.25 -7.67
CA TYR A 377 -10.88 -31.40 -7.17
C TYR A 377 -9.54 -31.84 -7.77
N ARG A 378 -9.30 -33.15 -7.94
CA ARG A 378 -8.09 -33.64 -8.61
C ARG A 378 -7.99 -33.15 -10.05
N ASP A 379 -9.09 -33.17 -10.81
CA ASP A 379 -9.12 -32.58 -12.17
C ASP A 379 -8.74 -31.08 -12.15
N TYR A 380 -9.24 -30.34 -11.15
CA TYR A 380 -8.85 -28.94 -10.93
C TYR A 380 -7.37 -28.80 -10.55
N ALA A 381 -6.88 -29.64 -9.64
CA ALA A 381 -5.50 -29.58 -9.15
C ALA A 381 -4.52 -29.92 -10.28
N GLU A 382 -4.81 -30.91 -11.12
CA GLU A 382 -4.03 -31.28 -12.30
C GLU A 382 -3.91 -30.11 -13.28
N LEU A 383 -5.02 -29.42 -13.60
CA LEU A 383 -4.99 -28.22 -14.44
C LEU A 383 -4.12 -27.09 -13.88
N VAL A 384 -4.05 -26.97 -12.55
CA VAL A 384 -3.26 -25.95 -11.87
C VAL A 384 -1.79 -26.35 -11.75
N ASP A 385 -1.51 -27.62 -11.45
CA ASP A 385 -0.18 -28.14 -11.16
C ASP A 385 0.62 -28.48 -12.43
N GLU A 386 -0.05 -28.90 -13.51
CA GLU A 386 0.55 -29.21 -14.81
C GLU A 386 0.53 -28.03 -15.81
N ARG A 387 0.26 -26.83 -15.31
CA ARG A 387 0.24 -25.61 -16.13
C ARG A 387 1.60 -25.31 -16.77
N PRO A 388 1.65 -24.54 -17.87
CA PRO A 388 2.87 -23.88 -18.31
C PRO A 388 3.51 -23.06 -17.19
N VAL A 389 4.84 -22.99 -17.17
CA VAL A 389 5.60 -22.20 -16.19
C VAL A 389 5.06 -20.77 -16.13
N ALA A 390 4.42 -20.43 -15.01
CA ALA A 390 3.81 -19.12 -14.79
C ALA A 390 4.33 -18.45 -13.51
N THR A 391 4.79 -19.23 -12.55
CA THR A 391 5.33 -18.75 -11.26
C THR A 391 6.66 -19.45 -10.96
N LEU A 392 7.49 -18.86 -10.09
CA LEU A 392 8.80 -19.44 -9.77
C LEU A 392 8.68 -20.86 -9.20
N ARG A 393 7.67 -21.09 -8.36
CA ARG A 393 7.40 -22.43 -7.79
C ARG A 393 7.03 -23.49 -8.83
N ASP A 394 6.65 -23.13 -10.05
CA ASP A 394 6.42 -24.12 -11.13
C ASP A 394 7.74 -24.77 -11.57
N LEU A 395 8.88 -24.12 -11.32
CA LEU A 395 10.22 -24.65 -11.57
C LEU A 395 10.81 -25.40 -10.37
N LEU A 396 10.02 -25.66 -9.32
CA LEU A 396 10.49 -26.35 -8.12
C LEU A 396 9.74 -27.68 -7.97
N GLU A 397 10.48 -28.78 -7.89
CA GLU A 397 9.98 -30.14 -7.73
C GLU A 397 10.33 -30.67 -6.32
N PRO A 398 9.34 -30.92 -5.45
CA PRO A 398 9.56 -31.59 -4.17
C PRO A 398 10.16 -32.98 -4.37
N GLN A 399 11.24 -33.27 -3.65
CA GLN A 399 11.90 -34.58 -3.63
C GLN A 399 11.49 -35.35 -2.37
N ALA A 400 11.42 -36.67 -2.48
CA ALA A 400 11.08 -37.54 -1.36
C ALA A 400 12.10 -37.42 -0.23
N ILE A 401 11.62 -37.25 1.00
CA ILE A 401 12.46 -37.18 2.20
C ILE A 401 12.71 -38.55 2.83
N GLY A 402 11.98 -39.56 2.37
CA GLY A 402 12.03 -40.95 2.81
C GLY A 402 11.14 -41.84 1.92
N PRO A 403 11.02 -43.15 2.24
CA PRO A 403 10.07 -44.02 1.54
C PRO A 403 8.63 -43.54 1.79
N PRO A 404 7.71 -43.67 0.82
CA PRO A 404 6.31 -43.31 1.00
C PRO A 404 5.70 -43.98 2.23
N VAL A 405 4.85 -43.25 2.95
CA VAL A 405 4.14 -43.75 4.14
C VAL A 405 2.67 -43.99 3.82
N ALA A 406 1.98 -44.77 4.66
CA ALA A 406 0.53 -44.93 4.52
C ALA A 406 -0.18 -43.59 4.81
N ILE A 407 -1.27 -43.29 4.11
CA ILE A 407 -2.03 -42.05 4.35
C ILE A 407 -2.56 -41.95 5.79
N ASP A 408 -2.87 -43.09 6.41
CA ASP A 408 -3.35 -43.19 7.79
C ASP A 408 -2.25 -42.85 8.82
N ASP A 409 -0.98 -42.90 8.41
CA ASP A 409 0.18 -42.52 9.22
C ASP A 409 0.47 -41.01 9.16
N VAL A 410 -0.15 -40.29 8.22
CA VAL A 410 -0.02 -38.83 8.08
C VAL A 410 -1.00 -38.13 9.01
N GLU A 411 -0.57 -36.99 9.56
CA GLU A 411 -1.37 -36.17 10.46
C GLU A 411 -2.80 -35.94 9.93
N PRO A 412 -3.80 -35.87 10.83
CA PRO A 412 -5.19 -35.71 10.42
C PRO A 412 -5.43 -34.37 9.74
N ALA A 413 -6.38 -34.31 8.81
CA ALA A 413 -6.69 -33.12 8.03
C ALA A 413 -7.04 -31.91 8.92
N GLU A 414 -7.65 -32.15 10.08
CA GLU A 414 -7.99 -31.13 11.08
C GLU A 414 -6.76 -30.36 11.59
N ASN A 415 -5.59 -31.00 11.68
CA ASN A 415 -4.36 -30.33 12.09
C ASN A 415 -3.82 -29.42 10.98
N ILE A 416 -3.92 -29.85 9.72
CA ILE A 416 -3.54 -29.07 8.54
C ILE A 416 -4.48 -27.88 8.38
N LEU A 417 -5.79 -28.07 8.52
CA LEU A 417 -6.82 -27.03 8.39
C LEU A 417 -6.61 -25.86 9.36
N ARG A 418 -6.10 -26.11 10.57
CA ARG A 418 -5.75 -25.05 11.55
C ARG A 418 -4.63 -24.12 11.09
N ARG A 419 -3.87 -24.53 10.07
CA ARG A 419 -2.81 -23.73 9.44
C ARG A 419 -3.33 -22.91 8.25
N PHE A 420 -4.59 -23.07 7.87
CA PHE A 420 -5.21 -22.33 6.78
C PHE A 420 -5.99 -21.13 7.31
N ASP A 421 -5.74 -19.96 6.72
CA ASP A 421 -6.49 -18.75 7.00
C ASP A 421 -7.13 -18.22 5.71
N SER A 422 -8.34 -17.68 5.79
CA SER A 422 -8.82 -16.82 4.70
C SER A 422 -8.16 -15.45 4.80
N ALA A 423 -7.64 -14.95 3.68
CA ALA A 423 -6.91 -13.68 3.65
C ALA A 423 -7.84 -12.51 4.00
N GLY A 424 -7.28 -11.43 4.58
CA GLY A 424 -8.03 -10.24 4.96
C GLY A 424 -8.64 -9.53 3.74
N MET A 425 -9.95 -9.70 3.55
CA MET A 425 -10.72 -9.08 2.47
C MET A 425 -11.85 -8.26 3.10
N SER A 426 -11.83 -6.95 2.93
CA SER A 426 -12.73 -6.08 3.70
C SER A 426 -14.20 -6.26 3.34
N LEU A 427 -15.06 -6.23 4.35
CA LEU A 427 -16.46 -5.88 4.17
C LEU A 427 -16.56 -4.50 3.50
N GLY A 428 -17.29 -4.42 2.39
CA GLY A 428 -17.31 -3.27 1.48
C GLY A 428 -16.65 -3.59 0.14
N ALA A 429 -15.45 -4.18 0.15
CA ALA A 429 -14.88 -4.77 -1.07
C ALA A 429 -15.70 -6.01 -1.48
N LEU A 430 -15.96 -6.89 -0.50
CA LEU A 430 -16.87 -8.02 -0.62
C LEU A 430 -18.26 -7.64 -0.13
N SER A 431 -19.27 -8.33 -0.65
CA SER A 431 -20.63 -8.29 -0.10
C SER A 431 -20.65 -8.87 1.32
N PRO A 432 -21.59 -8.45 2.19
CA PRO A 432 -21.80 -9.05 3.50
C PRO A 432 -21.99 -10.56 3.42
N GLU A 433 -22.75 -11.04 2.44
CA GLU A 433 -23.03 -12.46 2.26
C GLU A 433 -21.76 -13.27 1.97
N ALA A 434 -20.90 -12.78 1.08
CA ALA A 434 -19.62 -13.45 0.77
C ALA A 434 -18.64 -13.42 1.95
N HIS A 435 -18.60 -12.30 2.69
CA HIS A 435 -17.73 -12.15 3.85
C HIS A 435 -18.14 -13.06 5.00
N GLU A 436 -19.43 -13.12 5.31
CA GLU A 436 -19.97 -14.01 6.35
C GLU A 436 -19.85 -15.48 5.96
N ALA A 437 -20.08 -15.84 4.69
CA ALA A 437 -19.93 -17.22 4.23
C ALA A 437 -18.51 -17.76 4.43
N LEU A 438 -17.49 -16.93 4.18
CA LEU A 438 -16.10 -17.26 4.50
C LEU A 438 -15.90 -17.46 6.00
N ALA A 439 -16.43 -16.56 6.83
CA ALA A 439 -16.24 -16.63 8.27
C ALA A 439 -16.86 -17.89 8.87
N ILE A 440 -18.10 -18.20 8.48
CA ILE A 440 -18.82 -19.41 8.87
C ILE A 440 -18.02 -20.66 8.47
N ALA A 441 -17.57 -20.73 7.21
CA ALA A 441 -16.82 -21.88 6.71
C ALA A 441 -15.54 -22.14 7.51
N MET A 442 -14.73 -21.09 7.72
CA MET A 442 -13.47 -21.23 8.46
C MET A 442 -13.70 -21.60 9.92
N ASN A 443 -14.71 -21.02 10.58
CA ASN A 443 -15.03 -21.35 11.97
C ASN A 443 -15.49 -22.80 12.13
N ARG A 444 -16.30 -23.32 11.20
CA ARG A 444 -16.74 -24.73 11.20
C ARG A 444 -15.57 -25.70 10.98
N LEU A 445 -14.52 -25.28 10.27
CA LEU A 445 -13.30 -26.06 10.07
C LEU A 445 -12.32 -25.98 11.26
N GLY A 446 -12.57 -25.13 12.26
CA GLY A 446 -11.59 -24.84 13.32
C GLY A 446 -10.40 -23.99 12.83
N ALA A 447 -10.49 -23.45 11.61
CA ALA A 447 -9.53 -22.56 10.99
C ALA A 447 -9.88 -21.09 11.32
N ARG A 448 -9.25 -20.11 10.65
CA ARG A 448 -9.57 -18.70 10.89
C ARG A 448 -9.92 -17.95 9.61
N SER A 449 -10.84 -17.01 9.73
CA SER A 449 -11.09 -15.99 8.71
C SER A 449 -10.61 -14.63 9.18
N ASN A 450 -10.27 -13.76 8.24
CA ASN A 450 -9.77 -12.42 8.51
C ASN A 450 -10.76 -11.33 8.07
N SER A 451 -11.06 -10.39 8.96
CA SER A 451 -12.04 -9.33 8.72
C SER A 451 -11.69 -8.40 7.54
N GLY A 452 -10.39 -8.29 7.23
CA GLY A 452 -9.86 -7.24 6.36
C GLY A 452 -9.98 -5.84 6.98
N GLU A 453 -9.63 -4.82 6.19
CA GLU A 453 -9.50 -3.42 6.61
C GLU A 453 -10.84 -2.65 6.81
N GLY A 454 -11.98 -3.35 6.82
CA GLY A 454 -13.31 -2.72 6.69
C GLY A 454 -14.10 -2.53 7.98
N GLY A 455 -13.53 -2.93 9.12
CA GLY A 455 -14.29 -3.17 10.34
C GLY A 455 -15.12 -4.46 10.26
N GLU A 456 -15.83 -4.77 11.34
CA GLU A 456 -16.77 -5.89 11.40
C GLU A 456 -18.00 -5.47 12.21
N ASP A 457 -19.18 -5.97 11.83
CA ASP A 457 -20.41 -5.67 12.56
C ASP A 457 -20.41 -6.37 13.93
N PRO A 458 -20.58 -5.66 15.06
CA PRO A 458 -20.60 -6.26 16.39
C PRO A 458 -21.64 -7.37 16.57
N ALA A 459 -22.72 -7.35 15.78
CA ALA A 459 -23.73 -8.42 15.78
C ALA A 459 -23.15 -9.82 15.43
N ARG A 460 -21.92 -9.89 14.89
CA ARG A 460 -21.26 -11.14 14.53
C ARG A 460 -20.47 -11.79 15.68
N PHE A 461 -20.05 -11.03 16.70
CA PHE A 461 -19.03 -11.47 17.65
C PHE A 461 -19.41 -12.72 18.46
N ALA A 462 -20.67 -12.82 18.88
CA ALA A 462 -21.19 -13.98 19.62
C ALA A 462 -21.81 -15.07 18.72
N THR A 463 -21.39 -15.15 17.45
CA THR A 463 -21.98 -16.07 16.46
C THR A 463 -20.90 -16.80 15.65
N GLU A 464 -21.26 -17.83 14.90
CA GLU A 464 -20.34 -18.49 13.96
C GLU A 464 -19.89 -17.58 12.79
N ARG A 465 -20.40 -16.35 12.68
CA ARG A 465 -20.02 -15.38 11.64
C ARG A 465 -18.81 -14.53 12.04
N VAL A 466 -18.30 -14.62 13.27
CA VAL A 466 -17.16 -13.82 13.72
C VAL A 466 -15.89 -14.14 12.92
N SER A 467 -15.12 -13.13 12.50
CA SER A 467 -13.77 -13.39 11.99
C SER A 467 -12.75 -13.49 13.12
N LYS A 468 -12.08 -14.63 13.27
CA LYS A 468 -11.10 -14.84 14.34
C LYS A 468 -9.83 -14.01 14.18
N ILE A 469 -9.53 -13.56 12.96
CA ILE A 469 -8.46 -12.59 12.69
C ILE A 469 -9.08 -11.22 12.44
N LYS A 470 -8.59 -10.21 13.16
CA LYS A 470 -9.05 -8.83 13.11
C LYS A 470 -7.90 -7.96 12.61
N GLN A 471 -8.10 -7.22 11.52
CA GLN A 471 -7.05 -6.43 10.88
C GLN A 471 -7.03 -4.99 11.36
N VAL A 472 -5.83 -4.50 11.70
CA VAL A 472 -5.55 -3.08 11.99
C VAL A 472 -4.75 -2.52 10.81
N ALA A 473 -5.37 -1.62 10.05
CA ALA A 473 -4.79 -0.98 8.87
C ALA A 473 -4.79 0.56 9.02
N SER A 474 -4.09 1.28 8.14
CA SER A 474 -3.89 2.74 8.19
C SER A 474 -5.16 3.58 8.29
N GLY A 475 -6.29 3.13 7.74
CA GLY A 475 -7.57 3.83 7.85
C GLY A 475 -8.23 3.74 9.23
N ARG A 476 -7.82 2.79 10.08
CA ARG A 476 -8.44 2.45 11.38
C ARG A 476 -9.97 2.29 11.31
N PHE A 477 -10.49 1.85 10.16
CA PHE A 477 -11.92 1.70 9.98
C PHE A 477 -12.47 0.60 10.89
N GLY A 478 -13.41 0.97 11.77
CA GLY A 478 -14.08 0.04 12.67
C GLY A 478 -13.17 -0.62 13.71
N VAL A 479 -12.00 -0.03 13.99
CA VAL A 479 -11.06 -0.55 15.00
C VAL A 479 -11.41 0.06 16.36
N THR A 480 -12.12 -0.70 17.19
CA THR A 480 -12.51 -0.32 18.57
C THR A 480 -11.98 -1.33 19.58
N ALA A 481 -12.05 -1.03 20.88
CA ALA A 481 -11.66 -2.00 21.92
C ALA A 481 -12.47 -3.31 21.80
N GLU A 482 -13.79 -3.23 21.62
CA GLU A 482 -14.67 -4.40 21.45
C GLU A 482 -14.31 -5.22 20.20
N TYR A 483 -13.96 -4.55 19.09
CA TYR A 483 -13.46 -5.22 17.89
C TYR A 483 -12.17 -6.00 18.15
N LEU A 484 -11.24 -5.42 18.91
CA LEU A 484 -9.93 -6.02 19.21
C LEU A 484 -9.99 -7.17 20.20
N VAL A 485 -10.86 -7.11 21.22
CA VAL A 485 -11.00 -8.18 22.23
C VAL A 485 -11.69 -9.44 21.70
N ASN A 486 -12.43 -9.33 20.59
CA ASN A 486 -13.06 -10.45 19.90
C ASN A 486 -12.14 -11.11 18.84
N ALA A 487 -10.82 -10.89 18.92
CA ALA A 487 -9.83 -11.48 18.04
C ALA A 487 -9.07 -12.64 18.74
N GLU A 488 -8.81 -13.72 18.00
CA GLU A 488 -7.74 -14.68 18.35
C GLU A 488 -6.37 -14.19 17.83
N VAL A 489 -6.38 -13.52 16.67
CA VAL A 489 -5.19 -12.91 16.06
C VAL A 489 -5.53 -11.48 15.63
N ILE A 490 -4.69 -10.52 16.00
CA ILE A 490 -4.77 -9.15 15.50
C ILE A 490 -3.68 -8.98 14.45
N GLN A 491 -4.05 -8.67 13.21
CA GLN A 491 -3.09 -8.49 12.12
C GLN A 491 -2.85 -7.01 11.81
N ILE A 492 -1.64 -6.52 12.05
CA ILE A 492 -1.17 -5.23 11.57
C ILE A 492 -0.88 -5.34 10.07
N LYS A 493 -1.61 -4.59 9.26
CA LYS A 493 -1.47 -4.59 7.81
C LYS A 493 -0.53 -3.47 7.37
N ILE A 494 0.76 -3.76 7.25
CA ILE A 494 1.72 -2.79 6.71
C ILE A 494 1.50 -2.62 5.20
N ALA A 495 1.35 -3.72 4.47
CA ALA A 495 1.16 -3.70 3.03
C ALA A 495 0.34 -4.89 2.51
N GLN A 496 0.01 -4.87 1.22
CA GLN A 496 -0.58 -5.99 0.49
C GLN A 496 0.04 -6.10 -0.91
N GLY A 497 0.18 -7.32 -1.44
CA GLY A 497 0.89 -7.57 -2.70
C GLY A 497 0.41 -6.78 -3.92
N ALA A 498 -0.90 -6.55 -4.04
CA ALA A 498 -1.48 -5.82 -5.17
C ALA A 498 -1.19 -4.31 -5.21
N LYS A 499 -0.74 -3.73 -4.09
CA LYS A 499 -0.47 -2.29 -3.94
C LYS A 499 0.37 -1.99 -2.69
N PRO A 500 1.60 -2.50 -2.62
CA PRO A 500 2.49 -2.14 -1.53
C PRO A 500 2.93 -0.68 -1.65
N GLY A 501 3.23 -0.06 -0.51
CA GLY A 501 3.52 1.38 -0.39
C GLY A 501 2.30 2.30 -0.58
N GLU A 502 1.08 1.75 -0.59
CA GLU A 502 -0.17 2.49 -0.78
C GLU A 502 -1.28 2.04 0.17
N GLY A 503 -2.29 2.89 0.37
CA GLY A 503 -3.43 2.61 1.22
C GLY A 503 -4.54 1.77 0.58
N GLY A 504 -5.44 1.27 1.44
CA GLY A 504 -6.72 0.68 1.05
C GLY A 504 -7.56 1.62 0.18
N GLN A 505 -8.35 1.06 -0.74
CA GLN A 505 -9.22 1.84 -1.64
C GLN A 505 -10.60 1.19 -1.71
N LEU A 506 -11.62 1.97 -1.38
CA LEU A 506 -13.02 1.60 -1.57
C LEU A 506 -13.73 2.71 -2.35
N PRO A 507 -14.16 2.45 -3.60
CA PRO A 507 -14.90 3.44 -4.39
C PRO A 507 -16.19 3.90 -3.71
N GLY A 508 -16.52 5.20 -3.83
CA GLY A 508 -17.61 5.82 -3.08
C GLY A 508 -18.99 5.21 -3.36
N HIS A 509 -19.23 4.73 -4.57
CA HIS A 509 -20.46 4.03 -4.93
C HIS A 509 -20.59 2.61 -4.32
N LYS A 510 -19.57 2.13 -3.61
CA LYS A 510 -19.61 0.94 -2.74
C LYS A 510 -19.75 1.31 -1.26
N VAL A 511 -19.75 2.59 -0.91
CA VAL A 511 -19.91 3.06 0.48
C VAL A 511 -21.39 3.36 0.69
N ASP A 512 -22.19 2.31 0.87
CA ASP A 512 -23.58 2.45 1.26
C ASP A 512 -23.73 2.83 2.75
N ALA A 513 -24.96 2.97 3.24
CA ALA A 513 -25.22 3.35 4.62
C ALA A 513 -24.65 2.36 5.65
N THR A 514 -24.65 1.07 5.35
CA THR A 514 -24.10 0.03 6.24
C THR A 514 -22.58 0.13 6.30
N ILE A 515 -21.92 0.22 5.15
CA ILE A 515 -20.47 0.37 5.09
C ILE A 515 -20.02 1.68 5.75
N ALA A 516 -20.72 2.79 5.50
CA ALA A 516 -20.43 4.08 6.11
C ALA A 516 -20.53 4.00 7.64
N ARG A 517 -21.57 3.35 8.18
CA ARG A 517 -21.74 3.14 9.63
C ARG A 517 -20.56 2.35 10.22
N LEU A 518 -20.26 1.19 9.65
CA LEU A 518 -19.19 0.30 10.17
C LEU A 518 -17.81 0.95 10.14
N ARG A 519 -17.59 1.89 9.21
CA ARG A 519 -16.32 2.59 9.03
C ARG A 519 -16.28 3.98 9.65
N TYR A 520 -17.35 4.42 10.33
CA TYR A 520 -17.49 5.78 10.86
C TYR A 520 -17.18 6.84 9.79
N ALA A 521 -17.79 6.66 8.62
CA ALA A 521 -17.58 7.45 7.41
C ALA A 521 -18.90 8.01 6.86
N LYS A 522 -18.85 8.71 5.73
CA LYS A 522 -20.03 9.27 5.05
C LYS A 522 -20.46 8.43 3.84
N PRO A 523 -21.76 8.12 3.69
CA PRO A 523 -22.26 7.39 2.52
C PRO A 523 -21.89 8.09 1.20
N GLY A 524 -21.55 7.30 0.17
CA GLY A 524 -21.21 7.79 -1.17
C GLY A 524 -19.81 8.38 -1.32
N VAL A 525 -19.08 8.62 -0.22
CA VAL A 525 -17.72 9.19 -0.25
C VAL A 525 -16.70 8.07 -0.45
N GLY A 526 -15.81 8.21 -1.43
CA GLY A 526 -14.73 7.25 -1.66
C GLY A 526 -13.73 7.24 -0.51
N LEU A 527 -13.33 6.05 -0.06
CA LEU A 527 -12.39 5.87 1.04
C LEU A 527 -11.04 5.43 0.48
N ILE A 528 -10.11 6.38 0.41
CA ILE A 528 -8.69 6.12 0.17
C ILE A 528 -8.03 6.23 1.54
N SER A 529 -7.45 5.14 2.03
CA SER A 529 -6.72 5.16 3.30
C SER A 529 -5.37 5.85 3.11
N PRO A 530 -4.79 6.45 4.17
CA PRO A 530 -3.41 6.90 4.12
C PRO A 530 -2.49 5.73 3.71
N PRO A 531 -1.43 5.96 2.91
CA PRO A 531 -0.43 4.94 2.66
C PRO A 531 0.27 4.43 3.94
N PRO A 532 0.74 5.30 4.86
CA PRO A 532 1.36 4.84 6.08
C PRO A 532 0.34 4.60 7.20
N HIS A 533 0.73 3.80 8.17
CA HIS A 533 0.18 3.90 9.51
C HIS A 533 0.78 5.17 10.16
N HIS A 534 -0.04 6.12 10.61
CA HIS A 534 0.47 7.36 11.22
C HIS A 534 1.09 7.16 12.62
N ASP A 535 0.99 5.95 13.14
CA ASP A 535 1.61 5.47 14.37
C ASP A 535 2.68 4.40 14.11
N ILE A 536 3.20 4.31 12.88
CA ILE A 536 4.34 3.44 12.50
C ILE A 536 5.22 4.20 11.50
N TYR A 537 6.18 4.98 12.00
CA TYR A 537 7.19 5.67 11.19
C TYR A 537 8.57 5.03 11.28
N SER A 538 8.71 4.02 12.13
CA SER A 538 9.94 3.33 12.44
C SER A 538 9.64 1.93 13.01
N ILE A 539 10.69 1.15 13.27
CA ILE A 539 10.53 -0.17 13.89
C ILE A 539 10.09 -0.09 15.36
N GLU A 540 10.53 0.94 16.09
CA GLU A 540 10.15 1.20 17.47
C GLU A 540 8.67 1.60 17.58
N ASP A 541 8.13 2.32 16.59
CA ASP A 541 6.70 2.61 16.53
C ASP A 541 5.87 1.34 16.26
N LEU A 542 6.36 0.44 15.39
CA LEU A 542 5.73 -0.86 15.22
C LEU A 542 5.72 -1.66 16.53
N ALA A 543 6.85 -1.66 17.26
CA ALA A 543 6.93 -2.30 18.57
C ALA A 543 5.94 -1.67 19.56
N GLN A 544 5.74 -0.35 19.50
CA GLN A 544 4.73 0.34 20.31
C GLN A 544 3.31 -0.09 19.95
N LEU A 545 2.95 -0.18 18.65
CA LEU A 545 1.63 -0.67 18.26
C LEU A 545 1.42 -2.14 18.66
N ILE A 546 2.43 -3.01 18.51
CA ILE A 546 2.35 -4.40 18.98
C ILE A 546 2.08 -4.44 20.49
N PHE A 547 2.80 -3.59 21.26
CA PHE A 547 2.59 -3.46 22.69
C PHE A 547 1.16 -2.98 23.01
N ASP A 548 0.66 -1.95 22.32
CA ASP A 548 -0.72 -1.44 22.50
C ASP A 548 -1.78 -2.52 22.29
N LEU A 549 -1.61 -3.34 21.24
CA LEU A 549 -2.53 -4.42 20.90
C LEU A 549 -2.50 -5.56 21.93
N LYS A 550 -1.32 -5.89 22.45
CA LYS A 550 -1.17 -6.89 23.53
C LYS A 550 -1.72 -6.38 24.87
N GLN A 551 -1.70 -5.07 25.13
CA GLN A 551 -2.30 -4.48 26.33
C GLN A 551 -3.83 -4.54 26.30
N VAL A 552 -4.47 -4.17 25.18
CA VAL A 552 -5.95 -4.22 25.09
C VAL A 552 -6.50 -5.65 25.02
N ASN A 553 -5.79 -6.55 24.31
CA ASN A 553 -6.16 -7.95 24.23
C ASN A 553 -4.96 -8.85 24.55
N PRO A 554 -4.72 -9.16 25.84
CA PRO A 554 -3.62 -10.03 26.24
C PRO A 554 -3.78 -11.48 25.75
N GLN A 555 -4.96 -11.88 25.25
CA GLN A 555 -5.24 -13.23 24.76
C GLN A 555 -5.05 -13.39 23.24
N ALA A 556 -4.94 -12.30 22.47
CA ALA A 556 -4.67 -12.38 21.04
C ALA A 556 -3.19 -12.55 20.72
N LEU A 557 -2.90 -13.21 19.60
CA LEU A 557 -1.59 -13.16 18.94
C LEU A 557 -1.52 -11.94 18.03
N VAL A 558 -0.34 -11.36 17.86
CA VAL A 558 -0.12 -10.24 16.93
C VAL A 558 0.61 -10.70 15.68
N SER A 559 -0.02 -10.50 14.53
CA SER A 559 0.52 -10.78 13.19
C SER A 559 0.93 -9.49 12.51
N VAL A 560 2.06 -9.48 11.80
CA VAL A 560 2.46 -8.37 10.93
C VAL A 560 2.48 -8.84 9.48
N LYS A 561 1.65 -8.21 8.65
CA LYS A 561 1.54 -8.51 7.22
C LYS A 561 2.46 -7.61 6.41
N LEU A 562 3.52 -8.22 5.87
CA LEU A 562 4.53 -7.63 4.98
C LEU A 562 4.31 -8.11 3.55
N VAL A 563 4.98 -7.45 2.61
CA VAL A 563 5.00 -7.88 1.20
C VAL A 563 6.42 -8.24 0.81
N ALA A 564 6.58 -9.31 0.03
CA ALA A 564 7.86 -9.74 -0.46
C ALA A 564 8.51 -8.65 -1.32
N GLU A 565 9.74 -8.28 -0.96
CA GLU A 565 10.67 -7.44 -1.71
C GLU A 565 12.09 -7.71 -1.17
N PRO A 566 13.16 -7.19 -1.78
CA PRO A 566 14.50 -7.32 -1.22
C PRO A 566 14.64 -6.61 0.13
N GLY A 567 15.23 -7.30 1.11
CA GLY A 567 15.43 -6.75 2.46
C GLY A 567 14.32 -7.11 3.45
N VAL A 568 13.24 -7.75 2.99
CA VAL A 568 12.13 -8.19 3.85
C VAL A 568 12.59 -9.12 4.97
N GLY A 569 13.68 -9.89 4.78
CA GLY A 569 14.23 -10.73 5.84
C GLY A 569 14.83 -9.91 6.99
N THR A 570 15.48 -8.80 6.68
CA THR A 570 16.00 -7.84 7.69
C THR A 570 14.84 -7.22 8.46
N ILE A 571 13.79 -6.83 7.75
CA ILE A 571 12.57 -6.25 8.34
C ILE A 571 11.89 -7.30 9.23
N ALA A 572 11.79 -8.55 8.79
CA ALA A 572 11.25 -9.65 9.57
C ALA A 572 12.02 -9.86 10.89
N ALA A 573 13.36 -9.77 10.88
CA ALA A 573 14.15 -9.82 12.11
C ALA A 573 13.81 -8.67 13.07
N GLY A 574 13.64 -7.45 12.55
CA GLY A 574 13.16 -6.31 13.33
C GLY A 574 11.76 -6.56 13.93
N VAL A 575 10.83 -7.08 13.13
CA VAL A 575 9.46 -7.39 13.53
C VAL A 575 9.40 -8.44 14.65
N VAL A 576 10.26 -9.47 14.61
CA VAL A 576 10.38 -10.44 15.71
C VAL A 576 10.92 -9.77 16.98
N LYS A 577 11.92 -8.89 16.86
CA LYS A 577 12.44 -8.11 18.00
C LYS A 577 11.43 -7.10 18.54
N ALA A 578 10.47 -6.69 17.73
CA ALA A 578 9.30 -5.89 18.09
C ALA A 578 8.14 -6.73 18.70
N TYR A 579 8.38 -8.01 18.98
CA TYR A 579 7.48 -8.91 19.71
C TYR A 579 6.24 -9.41 18.94
N ALA A 580 6.30 -9.43 17.60
CA ALA A 580 5.26 -10.07 16.81
C ALA A 580 5.29 -11.61 16.99
N ASP A 581 4.10 -12.23 16.99
CA ASP A 581 3.92 -13.68 17.12
C ASP A 581 3.83 -14.37 15.75
N LEU A 582 3.34 -13.66 14.73
CA LEU A 582 3.25 -14.13 13.35
C LEU A 582 3.78 -13.07 12.37
N ILE A 583 4.37 -13.52 11.26
CA ILE A 583 4.70 -12.66 10.12
C ILE A 583 4.07 -13.27 8.87
N THR A 584 3.27 -12.50 8.15
CA THR A 584 2.75 -12.89 6.83
C THR A 584 3.61 -12.25 5.75
N ILE A 585 4.23 -13.07 4.89
CA ILE A 585 4.91 -12.61 3.67
C ILE A 585 3.94 -12.77 2.49
N SER A 586 3.44 -11.65 1.96
CA SER A 586 2.55 -11.66 0.81
C SER A 586 3.30 -11.54 -0.51
N GLY A 587 2.94 -12.38 -1.48
CA GLY A 587 3.41 -12.27 -2.87
C GLY A 587 2.73 -11.16 -3.65
N TYR A 588 3.38 -10.69 -4.71
CA TYR A 588 2.85 -9.69 -5.67
C TYR A 588 1.50 -10.08 -6.30
N ASP A 589 1.25 -11.39 -6.43
CA ASP A 589 0.06 -11.99 -7.06
C ASP A 589 -1.17 -12.02 -6.13
N GLY A 590 -1.08 -11.43 -4.93
CA GLY A 590 -2.19 -11.24 -4.02
C GLY A 590 -3.34 -10.42 -4.63
N GLY A 591 -4.59 -10.79 -4.31
CA GLY A 591 -5.79 -10.13 -4.84
C GLY A 591 -6.10 -8.74 -4.25
N THR A 592 -6.94 -7.97 -4.93
CA THR A 592 -7.48 -6.69 -4.43
C THR A 592 -8.88 -6.40 -4.98
N GLY A 593 -9.71 -5.70 -4.19
CA GLY A 593 -11.00 -5.20 -4.66
C GLY A 593 -10.88 -3.96 -5.56
N ALA A 594 -9.84 -3.14 -5.35
CA ALA A 594 -9.53 -1.94 -6.12
C ALA A 594 -8.06 -1.53 -5.93
N SER A 595 -7.34 -1.30 -7.03
CA SER A 595 -5.94 -0.85 -7.02
C SER A 595 -5.57 -0.19 -8.36
N PRO A 596 -4.65 0.80 -8.38
CA PRO A 596 -4.02 1.22 -9.64
C PRO A 596 -3.39 0.02 -10.35
N LEU A 597 -3.61 -0.09 -11.66
CA LEU A 597 -3.09 -1.21 -12.45
C LEU A 597 -1.56 -1.24 -12.47
N SER A 598 -0.91 -0.08 -12.43
CA SER A 598 0.55 0.03 -12.30
C SER A 598 1.07 -0.67 -11.04
N SER A 599 0.37 -0.56 -9.92
CA SER A 599 0.78 -1.22 -8.68
C SER A 599 0.54 -2.72 -8.70
N VAL A 600 -0.59 -3.17 -9.27
CA VAL A 600 -0.86 -4.61 -9.46
C VAL A 600 0.22 -5.25 -10.32
N LYS A 601 0.62 -4.57 -11.40
CA LYS A 601 1.56 -5.11 -12.39
C LYS A 601 3.03 -4.91 -12.08
N TYR A 602 3.41 -3.92 -11.27
CA TYR A 602 4.82 -3.53 -11.13
C TYR A 602 5.33 -3.41 -9.69
N ALA A 603 4.53 -3.68 -8.65
CA ALA A 603 4.99 -3.55 -7.27
C ALA A 603 4.89 -4.89 -6.51
N GLY A 604 5.79 -5.11 -5.55
CA GLY A 604 5.92 -6.39 -4.84
C GLY A 604 6.64 -7.47 -5.66
N SER A 605 7.16 -8.48 -4.97
CA SER A 605 7.94 -9.58 -5.54
C SER A 605 7.27 -10.93 -5.28
N PRO A 606 7.69 -12.01 -5.97
CA PRO A 606 7.25 -13.37 -5.66
C PRO A 606 7.46 -13.73 -4.19
N TRP A 607 6.48 -14.39 -3.57
CA TRP A 607 6.60 -14.78 -2.17
C TRP A 607 7.68 -15.84 -1.99
N GLU A 608 8.03 -16.62 -3.02
CA GLU A 608 9.12 -17.59 -2.98
C GLU A 608 10.45 -16.92 -2.61
N LEU A 609 10.69 -15.70 -3.12
CA LEU A 609 11.85 -14.88 -2.79
C LEU A 609 11.77 -14.30 -1.38
N GLY A 610 10.64 -13.69 -1.02
CA GLY A 610 10.50 -13.04 0.28
C GLY A 610 10.46 -14.02 1.46
N LEU A 611 9.79 -15.17 1.28
CA LEU A 611 9.65 -16.20 2.30
C LEU A 611 10.98 -16.90 2.58
N SER A 612 11.72 -17.25 1.53
CA SER A 612 13.06 -17.84 1.68
C SER A 612 14.03 -16.85 2.35
N GLU A 613 14.00 -15.57 1.98
CA GLU A 613 14.81 -14.54 2.65
C GLU A 613 14.46 -14.41 4.13
N ALA A 614 13.16 -14.33 4.48
CA ALA A 614 12.72 -14.27 5.87
C ALA A 614 13.13 -15.52 6.67
N GLN A 615 12.94 -16.71 6.09
CA GLN A 615 13.38 -17.98 6.68
C GLN A 615 14.88 -17.97 6.97
N GLN A 616 15.70 -17.63 5.97
CA GLN A 616 17.16 -17.64 6.06
C GLN A 616 17.66 -16.62 7.10
N VAL A 617 17.20 -15.36 7.03
CA VAL A 617 17.65 -14.29 7.93
C VAL A 617 17.23 -14.55 9.37
N LEU A 618 16.00 -15.00 9.61
CA LEU A 618 15.54 -15.32 10.97
C LEU A 618 16.30 -16.49 11.58
N ARG A 619 16.65 -17.52 10.79
CA ARG A 619 17.48 -18.63 11.25
C ARG A 619 18.91 -18.17 11.56
N ALA A 620 19.52 -17.40 10.66
CA ALA A 620 20.87 -16.87 10.84
C ALA A 620 21.02 -15.99 12.07
N ASN A 621 19.96 -15.28 12.48
CA ASN A 621 19.94 -14.43 13.68
C ASN A 621 19.44 -15.13 14.94
N GLY A 622 19.15 -16.44 14.90
CA GLY A 622 18.63 -17.18 16.04
C GLY A 622 17.23 -16.73 16.48
N LEU A 623 16.43 -16.14 15.59
CA LEU A 623 15.10 -15.59 15.89
C LEU A 623 13.96 -16.49 15.40
N ARG A 624 14.24 -17.47 14.53
CA ARG A 624 13.21 -18.25 13.83
C ARG A 624 12.22 -18.99 14.74
N HIS A 625 12.66 -19.38 15.94
CA HIS A 625 11.89 -20.15 16.91
C HIS A 625 10.76 -19.36 17.60
N ARG A 626 10.80 -18.02 17.52
CA ARG A 626 9.88 -17.11 18.24
C ARG A 626 8.66 -16.68 17.43
N VAL A 627 8.65 -16.92 16.12
CA VAL A 627 7.64 -16.36 15.21
C VAL A 627 7.13 -17.43 14.26
N ARG A 628 5.82 -17.44 14.01
CA ARG A 628 5.25 -18.26 12.94
C ARG A 628 5.30 -17.52 11.61
N LEU A 629 5.86 -18.15 10.59
CA LEU A 629 5.81 -17.60 9.24
C LEU A 629 4.53 -18.04 8.52
N GLN A 630 3.82 -17.08 7.95
CA GLN A 630 2.69 -17.27 7.06
C GLN A 630 3.07 -16.79 5.67
N THR A 631 2.55 -17.44 4.62
CA THR A 631 2.60 -16.89 3.26
C THR A 631 1.22 -16.85 2.63
N ASP A 632 0.98 -15.85 1.78
CA ASP A 632 -0.15 -15.78 0.87
C ASP A 632 0.29 -15.21 -0.48
N GLY A 633 -0.57 -15.33 -1.50
CA GLY A 633 -0.24 -14.95 -2.88
C GLY A 633 -0.39 -16.13 -3.83
N GLY A 634 -1.52 -16.16 -4.54
CA GLY A 634 -1.79 -17.14 -5.58
C GLY A 634 -1.79 -18.63 -5.17
N LEU A 635 -1.86 -18.98 -3.87
CA LEU A 635 -1.98 -20.36 -3.39
C LEU A 635 -3.34 -20.97 -3.79
N LYS A 636 -3.31 -22.17 -4.38
CA LYS A 636 -4.48 -22.83 -4.98
C LYS A 636 -4.61 -24.32 -4.62
N THR A 637 -3.51 -25.06 -4.61
CA THR A 637 -3.50 -26.53 -4.46
C THR A 637 -2.66 -26.99 -3.26
N GLY A 638 -2.73 -28.27 -2.91
CA GLY A 638 -1.86 -28.86 -1.90
C GLY A 638 -0.38 -28.79 -2.29
N LEU A 639 -0.06 -28.82 -3.59
CA LEU A 639 1.32 -28.67 -4.07
C LEU A 639 1.90 -27.29 -3.71
N ASP A 640 1.11 -26.23 -3.88
CA ASP A 640 1.53 -24.88 -3.46
C ASP A 640 1.86 -24.85 -1.95
N ILE A 641 1.10 -25.57 -1.13
CA ILE A 641 1.31 -25.66 0.33
C ILE A 641 2.57 -26.42 0.68
N ILE A 642 2.83 -27.57 0.03
CA ILE A 642 4.06 -28.34 0.21
C ILE A 642 5.29 -27.48 -0.12
N LYS A 643 5.26 -26.77 -1.26
CA LYS A 643 6.37 -25.90 -1.68
C LYS A 643 6.57 -24.74 -0.71
N ALA A 644 5.48 -24.08 -0.28
CA ALA A 644 5.54 -23.02 0.71
C ALA A 644 6.08 -23.50 2.07
N ALA A 645 5.68 -24.70 2.52
CA ALA A 645 6.17 -25.31 3.75
C ALA A 645 7.68 -25.56 3.67
N MET A 646 8.15 -26.20 2.60
CA MET A 646 9.57 -26.47 2.37
C MET A 646 10.42 -25.18 2.33
N LEU A 647 9.85 -24.07 1.84
CA LEU A 647 10.50 -22.74 1.88
C LEU A 647 10.42 -22.03 3.24
N GLY A 648 9.65 -22.54 4.20
CA GLY A 648 9.68 -22.10 5.61
C GLY A 648 8.34 -21.63 6.19
N ALA A 649 7.24 -21.64 5.44
CA ALA A 649 5.93 -21.26 5.97
C ALA A 649 5.32 -22.34 6.87
N GLU A 650 4.64 -21.90 7.93
CA GLU A 650 3.92 -22.76 8.89
C GLU A 650 2.40 -22.64 8.77
N SER A 651 1.93 -21.54 8.16
CA SER A 651 0.51 -21.27 7.89
C SER A 651 0.34 -20.60 6.53
N PHE A 652 -0.87 -20.68 5.98
CA PHE A 652 -1.12 -20.41 4.57
C PHE A 652 -2.41 -19.60 4.40
N GLY A 653 -2.29 -18.42 3.79
CA GLY A 653 -3.41 -17.52 3.56
C GLY A 653 -4.01 -17.68 2.16
N PHE A 654 -5.34 -17.75 2.08
CA PHE A 654 -6.08 -17.93 0.82
C PHE A 654 -7.10 -16.80 0.62
N GLY A 655 -6.93 -16.02 -0.45
CA GLY A 655 -7.88 -14.96 -0.82
C GLY A 655 -8.77 -15.35 -2.01
N THR A 656 -8.15 -15.45 -3.19
CA THR A 656 -8.89 -15.61 -4.45
C THR A 656 -9.55 -16.97 -4.61
N ALA A 657 -8.87 -18.08 -4.28
CA ALA A 657 -9.45 -19.42 -4.48
C ALA A 657 -10.76 -19.63 -3.70
N PRO A 658 -10.87 -19.26 -2.41
CA PRO A 658 -12.15 -19.28 -1.68
C PRO A 658 -13.23 -18.37 -2.30
N MET A 659 -12.85 -17.23 -2.89
CA MET A 659 -13.80 -16.37 -3.60
C MET A 659 -14.32 -17.01 -4.89
N VAL A 660 -13.45 -17.72 -5.63
CA VAL A 660 -13.85 -18.50 -6.80
C VAL A 660 -14.76 -19.66 -6.39
N ALA A 661 -14.44 -20.33 -5.27
CA ALA A 661 -15.28 -21.35 -4.68
C ALA A 661 -16.69 -20.82 -4.34
N LEU A 662 -16.81 -19.58 -3.83
CA LEU A 662 -18.10 -18.91 -3.58
C LEU A 662 -18.83 -18.43 -4.85
N GLY A 663 -18.24 -18.59 -6.04
CA GLY A 663 -18.90 -18.25 -7.31
C GLY A 663 -18.29 -17.07 -8.06
N CYS A 664 -17.13 -16.53 -7.67
CA CYS A 664 -16.43 -15.52 -8.47
C CYS A 664 -16.03 -16.09 -9.84
N LYS A 665 -16.35 -15.36 -10.92
CA LYS A 665 -15.98 -15.70 -12.30
C LYS A 665 -14.71 -14.99 -12.81
N TYR A 666 -13.94 -14.38 -11.90
CA TYR A 666 -12.69 -13.68 -12.19
C TYR A 666 -12.78 -12.58 -13.28
N LEU A 667 -13.91 -11.87 -13.35
CA LEU A 667 -14.17 -10.85 -14.39
C LEU A 667 -13.40 -9.53 -14.20
N ARG A 668 -12.68 -9.35 -13.07
CA ARG A 668 -11.88 -8.15 -12.73
C ARG A 668 -12.66 -6.83 -12.71
N ILE A 669 -13.94 -6.88 -12.33
CA ILE A 669 -14.85 -5.72 -12.21
C ILE A 669 -15.22 -5.38 -10.75
N CYS A 670 -14.43 -5.83 -9.78
CA CYS A 670 -14.76 -5.72 -8.35
C CYS A 670 -14.87 -4.25 -7.88
N HIS A 671 -14.09 -3.37 -8.50
CA HIS A 671 -14.06 -1.93 -8.23
C HIS A 671 -15.26 -1.17 -8.82
N LEU A 672 -15.97 -1.76 -9.78
CA LEU A 672 -17.10 -1.11 -10.48
C LEU A 672 -18.44 -1.27 -9.77
N ASN A 673 -18.50 -2.06 -8.69
CA ASN A 673 -19.74 -2.40 -7.96
C ASN A 673 -20.80 -3.18 -8.78
N ASN A 674 -20.43 -3.72 -9.94
CA ASN A 674 -21.32 -4.45 -10.84
C ASN A 674 -20.97 -5.94 -10.95
N CYS A 675 -20.48 -6.54 -9.84
CA CYS A 675 -20.11 -7.95 -9.79
C CYS A 675 -21.31 -8.84 -10.19
N ALA A 676 -21.18 -9.54 -11.32
CA ALA A 676 -22.25 -10.34 -11.92
C ALA A 676 -22.66 -11.58 -11.10
N THR A 677 -21.99 -11.87 -9.98
CA THR A 677 -22.24 -13.03 -9.12
C THR A 677 -22.47 -12.64 -7.65
N GLY A 678 -22.70 -11.35 -7.37
CA GLY A 678 -23.02 -10.89 -6.01
C GLY A 678 -21.88 -10.97 -4.99
N VAL A 679 -20.66 -11.36 -5.38
CA VAL A 679 -19.51 -11.54 -4.47
C VAL A 679 -18.85 -10.22 -4.07
N ALA A 680 -18.50 -9.38 -5.04
CA ALA A 680 -17.70 -8.16 -4.81
C ALA A 680 -18.49 -6.88 -5.12
N THR A 681 -19.70 -6.77 -4.57
CA THR A 681 -20.63 -5.65 -4.80
C THR A 681 -21.45 -5.34 -3.55
N GLN A 682 -21.83 -4.07 -3.38
CA GLN A 682 -22.82 -3.61 -2.41
C GLN A 682 -24.19 -3.37 -3.05
N ASN A 683 -24.33 -3.56 -4.37
CA ASN A 683 -25.61 -3.43 -5.04
C ASN A 683 -26.58 -4.52 -4.55
N LYS A 684 -27.69 -4.09 -3.95
CA LYS A 684 -28.68 -4.97 -3.32
C LYS A 684 -29.25 -6.01 -4.31
N VAL A 685 -29.57 -5.61 -5.54
CA VAL A 685 -30.14 -6.51 -6.55
C VAL A 685 -29.11 -7.56 -6.98
N LEU A 686 -27.86 -7.16 -7.24
CA LEU A 686 -26.82 -8.10 -7.62
C LEU A 686 -26.49 -9.09 -6.49
N ARG A 687 -26.61 -8.64 -5.23
CA ARG A 687 -26.44 -9.50 -4.05
C ARG A 687 -27.62 -10.48 -3.92
N SER A 688 -28.86 -10.00 -3.95
CA SER A 688 -30.04 -10.85 -3.72
C SER A 688 -30.29 -11.84 -4.85
N GLU A 689 -30.11 -11.42 -6.10
CA GLU A 689 -30.48 -12.23 -7.27
C GLU A 689 -29.35 -13.13 -7.79
N HIS A 690 -28.08 -12.86 -7.43
CA HIS A 690 -26.93 -13.53 -8.07
C HIS A 690 -25.90 -14.13 -7.12
N PHE A 691 -25.92 -13.80 -5.82
CA PHE A 691 -25.04 -14.48 -4.87
C PHE A 691 -25.56 -15.88 -4.57
N ILE A 692 -24.76 -16.90 -4.92
CA ILE A 692 -25.11 -18.32 -4.75
C ILE A 692 -24.11 -19.06 -3.85
N GLY A 693 -23.16 -18.36 -3.25
CA GLY A 693 -22.08 -18.95 -2.47
C GLY A 693 -22.56 -19.46 -1.12
N LEU A 694 -22.37 -20.75 -0.86
CA LEU A 694 -22.67 -21.38 0.41
C LEU A 694 -21.39 -21.61 1.23
N PRO A 695 -21.41 -21.49 2.58
CA PRO A 695 -20.26 -21.82 3.42
C PRO A 695 -19.70 -23.23 3.14
N GLU A 696 -20.57 -24.19 2.83
CA GLU A 696 -20.23 -25.58 2.53
C GLU A 696 -19.30 -25.71 1.31
N MET A 697 -19.40 -24.82 0.33
CA MET A 697 -18.50 -24.81 -0.84
C MET A 697 -17.07 -24.45 -0.43
N VAL A 698 -16.91 -23.51 0.50
CA VAL A 698 -15.60 -23.12 1.05
C VAL A 698 -15.06 -24.21 1.96
N VAL A 699 -15.94 -24.84 2.77
CA VAL A 699 -15.59 -26.01 3.59
C VAL A 699 -15.03 -27.13 2.70
N ASN A 700 -15.69 -27.44 1.59
CA ASN A 700 -15.24 -28.45 0.64
C ASN A 700 -13.87 -28.09 0.06
N PHE A 701 -13.67 -26.84 -0.39
CA PHE A 701 -12.39 -26.38 -0.93
C PHE A 701 -11.23 -26.66 0.04
N PHE A 702 -11.32 -26.18 1.28
CA PHE A 702 -10.24 -26.35 2.25
C PHE A 702 -10.04 -27.80 2.67
N ARG A 703 -11.11 -28.60 2.78
CA ARG A 703 -11.00 -30.05 3.03
C ARG A 703 -10.26 -30.77 1.91
N PHE A 704 -10.55 -30.42 0.65
CA PHE A 704 -9.85 -31.02 -0.49
C PHE A 704 -8.38 -30.62 -0.52
N VAL A 705 -8.06 -29.35 -0.31
CA VAL A 705 -6.67 -28.90 -0.22
C VAL A 705 -5.93 -29.60 0.94
N ALA A 706 -6.57 -29.77 2.10
CA ALA A 706 -5.97 -30.47 3.23
C ALA A 706 -5.71 -31.96 2.90
N GLU A 707 -6.64 -32.64 2.24
CA GLU A 707 -6.47 -34.03 1.83
C GLU A 707 -5.39 -34.19 0.74
N ASP A 708 -5.31 -33.26 -0.20
CA ASP A 708 -4.24 -33.16 -1.20
C ASP A 708 -2.87 -32.99 -0.54
N VAL A 709 -2.77 -32.15 0.50
CA VAL A 709 -1.54 -32.04 1.32
C VAL A 709 -1.20 -33.38 1.98
N ARG A 710 -2.18 -34.09 2.56
CA ARG A 710 -1.92 -35.40 3.20
C ARG A 710 -1.40 -36.43 2.20
N GLN A 711 -2.00 -36.50 1.01
CA GLN A 711 -1.57 -37.41 -0.05
C GLN A 711 -0.13 -37.12 -0.48
N ARG A 712 0.23 -35.86 -0.65
CA ARG A 712 1.60 -35.47 -1.00
C ARG A 712 2.61 -35.72 0.12
N LEU A 713 2.24 -35.48 1.38
CA LEU A 713 3.10 -35.84 2.51
C LEU A 713 3.37 -37.36 2.52
N ALA A 714 2.33 -38.16 2.30
CA ALA A 714 2.45 -39.61 2.20
C ALA A 714 3.42 -40.03 1.08
N GLU A 715 3.28 -39.45 -0.11
CA GLU A 715 4.16 -39.68 -1.27
C GLU A 715 5.62 -39.27 -1.00
N LEU A 716 5.83 -38.16 -0.28
CA LEU A 716 7.16 -37.67 0.09
C LEU A 716 7.81 -38.47 1.23
N GLY A 717 7.05 -39.34 1.91
CA GLY A 717 7.51 -40.09 3.08
C GLY A 717 7.49 -39.29 4.39
N ALA A 718 6.71 -38.21 4.46
CA ALA A 718 6.54 -37.37 5.65
C ALA A 718 5.24 -37.69 6.39
N ARG A 719 5.25 -37.70 7.72
CA ARG A 719 4.04 -37.95 8.53
C ARG A 719 3.34 -36.66 8.97
N SER A 720 3.98 -35.51 8.80
CA SER A 720 3.43 -34.21 9.17
C SER A 720 4.05 -33.07 8.35
N LEU A 721 3.37 -31.92 8.28
CA LEU A 721 3.94 -30.71 7.71
C LEU A 721 5.23 -30.30 8.43
N ASP A 722 5.30 -30.45 9.76
CA ASP A 722 6.46 -30.04 10.56
C ASP A 722 7.77 -30.74 10.15
N GLU A 723 7.69 -31.95 9.60
CA GLU A 723 8.86 -32.67 9.08
C GLU A 723 9.48 -31.99 7.86
N ILE A 724 8.65 -31.38 7.00
CA ILE A 724 9.07 -30.75 5.76
C ILE A 724 9.30 -29.24 5.88
N ILE A 725 8.82 -28.58 6.94
CA ILE A 725 8.97 -27.12 7.06
C ILE A 725 10.45 -26.72 7.04
N GLY A 726 10.79 -25.80 6.13
CA GLY A 726 12.14 -25.29 5.93
C GLY A 726 13.13 -26.30 5.33
N ARG A 727 12.67 -27.44 4.77
CA ARG A 727 13.49 -28.40 4.01
C ARG A 727 13.69 -27.95 2.55
N SER A 728 14.25 -26.76 2.37
CA SER A 728 14.55 -26.23 1.03
C SER A 728 15.59 -27.09 0.29
N ASP A 729 16.38 -27.89 1.01
CA ASP A 729 17.29 -28.91 0.48
C ASP A 729 16.58 -30.03 -0.29
N GLN A 730 15.26 -30.19 -0.10
CA GLN A 730 14.43 -31.21 -0.74
C GLN A 730 13.59 -30.65 -1.89
N LEU A 731 13.93 -29.46 -2.38
CA LEU A 731 13.36 -28.90 -3.59
C LEU A 731 14.41 -28.93 -4.69
N LYS A 732 14.06 -29.49 -5.84
CA LYS A 732 14.91 -29.54 -7.03
C LYS A 732 14.43 -28.53 -8.05
N GLN A 733 15.34 -27.76 -8.63
CA GLN A 733 15.03 -26.86 -9.73
C GLN A 733 14.84 -27.65 -11.04
N LEU A 734 13.76 -27.34 -11.77
CA LEU A 734 13.48 -27.79 -13.13
C LEU A 734 14.03 -26.78 -14.16
N PRO A 735 14.41 -27.21 -15.36
CA PRO A 735 15.06 -26.35 -16.36
C PRO A 735 14.09 -25.34 -17.03
N GLY A 736 12.78 -25.57 -17.01
CA GLY A 736 11.80 -24.73 -17.74
C GLY A 736 11.75 -25.00 -19.25
N ASP A 737 10.81 -24.33 -19.93
CA ASP A 737 10.39 -24.61 -21.31
C ASP A 737 11.01 -23.68 -22.36
N THR A 738 11.52 -22.50 -21.96
CA THR A 738 12.05 -21.48 -22.88
C THR A 738 13.53 -21.20 -22.63
N PRO A 739 14.29 -20.68 -23.62
CA PRO A 739 15.71 -20.36 -23.45
C PRO A 739 15.99 -19.44 -22.26
N ARG A 740 15.14 -18.42 -22.04
CA ARG A 740 15.23 -17.51 -20.88
C ARG A 740 14.89 -18.17 -19.54
N GLN A 741 13.97 -19.14 -19.52
CA GLN A 741 13.65 -19.89 -18.29
C GLN A 741 14.81 -20.82 -17.90
N GLN A 742 15.50 -21.41 -18.87
CA GLN A 742 16.68 -22.26 -18.65
C GLN A 742 17.88 -21.53 -18.06
N GLN A 743 17.88 -20.19 -18.10
CA GLN A 743 18.91 -19.33 -17.52
C GLN A 743 18.56 -18.84 -16.11
N LEU A 744 17.41 -19.22 -15.54
CA LEU A 744 17.06 -18.88 -14.16
C LEU A 744 17.98 -19.63 -13.18
N ASP A 745 18.52 -18.92 -12.19
CA ASP A 745 19.23 -19.52 -11.05
C ASP A 745 18.41 -19.36 -9.77
N LEU A 746 17.82 -20.46 -9.28
CA LEU A 746 17.02 -20.48 -8.05
C LEU A 746 17.82 -20.99 -6.84
N SER A 747 19.13 -21.21 -6.97
CA SER A 747 19.99 -21.73 -5.90
C SER A 747 19.94 -20.88 -4.62
N ARG A 748 19.79 -19.55 -4.75
CA ARG A 748 19.66 -18.62 -3.62
C ARG A 748 18.38 -18.82 -2.83
N ILE A 749 17.27 -19.19 -3.48
CA ILE A 749 16.00 -19.53 -2.82
C ILE A 749 16.13 -20.87 -2.07
N LEU A 750 16.82 -21.83 -2.69
CA LEU A 750 16.98 -23.19 -2.17
C LEU A 750 18.03 -23.31 -1.05
N SER A 751 18.92 -22.32 -0.94
CA SER A 751 19.98 -22.28 0.07
C SER A 751 19.44 -22.31 1.50
N THR A 752 20.14 -23.06 2.36
CA THR A 752 19.94 -23.04 3.82
C THR A 752 20.75 -21.94 4.52
N ALA A 753 21.41 -21.07 3.74
CA ALA A 753 22.30 -20.00 4.18
C ALA A 753 23.46 -20.46 5.10
N GLY A 754 23.85 -21.75 5.00
CA GLY A 754 24.92 -22.32 5.83
C GLY A 754 24.56 -22.47 7.31
N VAL A 755 23.30 -22.29 7.70
CA VAL A 755 22.85 -22.44 9.09
C VAL A 755 22.80 -23.92 9.45
N VAL A 756 23.35 -24.28 10.61
CA VAL A 756 23.40 -25.67 11.09
C VAL A 756 22.01 -26.34 11.11
N PRO A 757 21.90 -27.63 10.75
CA PRO A 757 20.61 -28.32 10.65
C PRO A 757 19.78 -28.33 11.95
N GLU A 758 20.44 -28.29 13.11
CA GLU A 758 19.83 -28.32 14.44
C GLU A 758 19.14 -27.00 14.80
N ALA A 759 19.50 -25.89 14.12
CA ALA A 759 18.86 -24.61 14.37
C ALA A 759 17.37 -24.67 13.98
N PRO A 760 16.46 -24.17 14.84
CA PRO A 760 15.02 -24.26 14.62
C PRO A 760 14.60 -23.82 13.21
N ARG A 761 13.79 -24.64 12.55
CA ARG A 761 13.25 -24.37 11.21
C ARG A 761 11.89 -23.67 11.25
N PHE A 762 11.18 -23.80 12.36
CA PHE A 762 9.83 -23.29 12.59
C PHE A 762 9.67 -22.80 14.03
N CYS A 763 8.51 -22.22 14.35
CA CYS A 763 8.21 -21.66 15.67
C CYS A 763 8.02 -22.78 16.71
N ASN A 764 8.67 -22.68 17.85
CA ASN A 764 8.45 -23.60 18.99
C ASN A 764 7.95 -22.87 20.25
N GLU A 765 7.81 -21.54 20.19
CA GLU A 765 7.23 -20.75 21.25
C GLU A 765 5.74 -20.52 21.03
N ALA A 766 4.96 -20.46 22.12
CA ALA A 766 3.54 -20.16 22.03
C ALA A 766 3.29 -18.69 21.67
N ARG A 767 4.10 -17.78 22.24
CA ARG A 767 3.98 -16.32 22.21
C ARG A 767 5.35 -15.66 22.33
N ASN A 768 5.54 -14.58 21.57
CA ASN A 768 6.70 -13.71 21.63
C ASN A 768 6.42 -12.55 22.57
N GLU A 769 6.82 -12.72 23.81
CA GLU A 769 6.43 -11.83 24.90
C GLU A 769 7.28 -10.54 24.96
N PRO A 770 6.66 -9.34 25.09
CA PRO A 770 7.40 -8.09 25.23
C PRO A 770 8.32 -8.05 26.45
N PHE A 771 9.43 -7.30 26.34
CA PHE A 771 10.33 -7.06 27.47
C PHE A 771 9.64 -6.25 28.57
N ASP A 772 9.00 -5.14 28.19
CA ASP A 772 8.15 -4.39 29.10
C ASP A 772 6.86 -5.19 29.35
N ARG A 773 6.56 -5.42 30.62
CA ARG A 773 5.40 -6.21 31.06
C ARG A 773 4.19 -5.36 31.40
N GLY A 774 4.29 -4.04 31.28
CA GLY A 774 3.19 -3.13 31.62
C GLY A 774 2.79 -3.22 33.09
N HIS A 775 3.76 -3.38 34.01
CA HIS A 775 3.49 -3.63 35.43
C HIS A 775 2.51 -2.62 36.07
N LEU A 776 2.59 -1.34 35.69
CA LEU A 776 1.65 -0.33 36.17
C LEU A 776 0.24 -0.55 35.61
N ALA A 777 0.08 -0.90 34.33
CA ALA A 777 -1.22 -1.18 33.74
C ALA A 777 -1.89 -2.41 34.40
N GLU A 778 -1.10 -3.45 34.71
CA GLU A 778 -1.59 -4.62 35.45
C GLU A 778 -1.93 -4.32 36.91
N LEU A 779 -1.18 -3.42 37.57
CA LEU A 779 -1.53 -2.91 38.89
C LEU A 779 -2.87 -2.17 38.88
N MET A 780 -3.03 -1.22 37.96
CA MET A 780 -4.28 -0.45 37.80
C MET A 780 -5.45 -1.37 37.48
N MET A 781 -5.24 -2.38 36.62
CA MET A 781 -6.25 -3.38 36.31
C MET A 781 -6.65 -4.16 37.57
N ARG A 782 -5.69 -4.62 38.38
CA ARG A 782 -5.99 -5.36 39.62
C ARG A 782 -6.82 -4.53 40.61
N GLU A 783 -6.51 -3.25 40.75
CA GLU A 783 -7.21 -2.36 41.70
C GLU A 783 -8.60 -1.95 41.19
N THR A 784 -8.76 -1.76 39.88
CA THR A 784 -10.03 -1.37 39.26
C THR A 784 -10.95 -2.56 38.96
N LEU A 785 -10.41 -3.79 38.89
CA LEU A 785 -11.18 -4.99 38.53
C LEU A 785 -12.45 -5.15 39.38
N PRO A 786 -12.43 -5.11 40.73
CA PRO A 786 -13.64 -5.28 41.52
C PRO A 786 -14.74 -4.27 41.16
N ALA A 787 -14.36 -3.03 40.88
CA ALA A 787 -15.29 -1.97 40.48
C ALA A 787 -15.90 -2.21 39.10
N ILE A 788 -15.09 -2.73 38.16
CA ILE A 788 -15.53 -3.15 36.82
C ILE A 788 -16.51 -4.32 36.93
N GLU A 789 -16.16 -5.38 37.66
CA GLU A 789 -17.01 -6.57 37.81
C GLU A 789 -18.37 -6.24 38.44
N ALA A 790 -18.37 -5.34 39.43
CA ALA A 790 -19.58 -4.86 40.09
C ALA A 790 -20.32 -3.77 39.29
N LYS A 791 -19.74 -3.27 38.18
CA LYS A 791 -20.24 -2.13 37.39
C LYS A 791 -20.60 -0.93 38.27
N SER A 792 -19.72 -0.63 39.23
CA SER A 792 -19.97 0.36 40.30
C SER A 792 -19.24 1.70 40.10
N GLY A 793 -18.28 1.75 39.17
CA GLY A 793 -17.38 2.90 39.02
C GLY A 793 -16.43 3.06 40.20
N GLY A 794 -15.71 4.18 40.27
CA GLY A 794 -14.86 4.51 41.42
C GLY A 794 -13.73 5.48 41.09
N GLU A 795 -13.12 6.03 42.13
CA GLU A 795 -12.01 6.98 42.04
C GLU A 795 -10.67 6.29 42.39
N PHE A 796 -9.65 6.52 41.57
CA PHE A 796 -8.32 5.91 41.72
C PHE A 796 -7.22 6.92 41.40
N GLU A 797 -6.05 6.76 42.03
CA GLU A 797 -4.91 7.67 41.84
C GLU A 797 -3.62 6.90 41.58
N PHE A 798 -2.84 7.31 40.57
CA PHE A 798 -1.56 6.69 40.23
C PHE A 798 -0.50 7.72 39.79
N PHE A 799 0.77 7.33 39.92
CA PHE A 799 1.90 8.08 39.37
C PHE A 799 2.37 7.44 38.06
N VAL A 800 2.65 8.28 37.07
CA VAL A 800 3.11 7.84 35.74
C VAL A 800 4.42 8.51 35.35
N HIS A 801 5.24 7.75 34.63
CA HIS A 801 6.49 8.19 34.01
C HIS A 801 6.48 7.87 32.52
N ASN A 802 7.37 8.48 31.74
CA ASN A 802 7.39 8.33 30.28
C ASN A 802 7.60 6.88 29.79
N TYR A 803 8.14 5.99 30.62
CA TYR A 803 8.27 4.57 30.31
C TYR A 803 6.98 3.77 30.60
N ASN A 804 6.00 4.36 31.29
CA ASN A 804 4.66 3.80 31.45
C ASN A 804 3.83 4.08 30.20
N ARG A 805 3.81 3.11 29.30
CA ARG A 805 3.19 3.22 27.98
C ARG A 805 1.82 2.55 27.98
N THR A 806 0.95 3.01 27.09
CA THR A 806 -0.38 2.43 26.84
C THR A 806 -1.28 2.34 28.08
N ILE A 807 -1.15 3.30 29.00
CA ILE A 807 -1.98 3.38 30.20
C ILE A 807 -3.44 3.62 29.80
N GLY A 808 -4.35 2.80 30.35
CA GLY A 808 -5.78 2.81 30.04
C GLY A 808 -6.23 1.63 29.18
N ALA A 809 -5.45 1.24 28.15
CA ALA A 809 -5.88 0.22 27.17
C ALA A 809 -6.23 -1.13 27.80
N ARG A 810 -5.45 -1.56 28.81
CA ARG A 810 -5.69 -2.82 29.53
C ARG A 810 -7.04 -2.86 30.25
N ILE A 811 -7.43 -1.74 30.85
CA ILE A 811 -8.72 -1.53 31.52
C ILE A 811 -9.84 -1.46 30.48
N SER A 812 -9.64 -0.67 29.41
CA SER A 812 -10.62 -0.54 28.33
C SER A 812 -10.92 -1.87 27.66
N GLY A 813 -9.90 -2.71 27.43
CA GLY A 813 -10.08 -4.06 26.92
C GLY A 813 -10.89 -4.96 27.86
N GLU A 814 -10.72 -4.83 29.18
CA GLU A 814 -11.50 -5.59 30.15
C GLU A 814 -12.97 -5.14 30.21
N ILE A 815 -13.22 -3.83 30.22
CA ILE A 815 -14.56 -3.25 30.13
C ILE A 815 -15.23 -3.71 28.83
N ALA A 816 -14.56 -3.58 27.69
CA ALA A 816 -15.11 -3.96 26.39
C ALA A 816 -15.43 -5.46 26.30
N ARG A 817 -14.59 -6.32 26.89
CA ARG A 817 -14.83 -7.78 26.92
C ARG A 817 -16.08 -8.15 27.72
N ARG A 818 -16.36 -7.44 28.82
CA ARG A 818 -17.51 -7.74 29.69
C ARG A 818 -18.78 -7.04 29.26
N TYR A 819 -18.68 -5.81 28.78
CA TYR A 819 -19.81 -4.89 28.64
C TYR A 819 -19.87 -4.18 27.27
N GLY A 820 -18.97 -4.48 26.33
CA GLY A 820 -18.85 -3.74 25.07
C GLY A 820 -18.30 -2.31 25.26
N ASN A 821 -18.23 -1.50 24.19
CA ASN A 821 -17.60 -0.17 24.27
C ASN A 821 -18.36 0.85 25.13
N HIS A 822 -19.66 0.64 25.35
CA HIS A 822 -20.55 1.64 25.97
C HIS A 822 -21.15 1.17 27.30
N GLY A 823 -20.94 -0.10 27.66
CA GLY A 823 -21.73 -0.73 28.70
C GLY A 823 -21.45 -0.22 30.12
N MET A 824 -20.38 0.55 30.36
CA MET A 824 -20.03 1.10 31.68
C MET A 824 -20.17 2.64 31.76
N GLN A 825 -20.80 3.28 30.77
CA GLN A 825 -20.96 4.75 30.72
C GLN A 825 -21.61 5.37 31.97
N ASP A 826 -22.57 4.67 32.60
CA ASP A 826 -23.35 5.21 33.73
C ASP A 826 -22.60 5.14 35.08
N ALA A 827 -21.48 4.41 35.12
CA ALA A 827 -20.69 4.18 36.33
C ALA A 827 -19.18 4.18 35.98
N PRO A 828 -18.62 5.33 35.59
CA PRO A 828 -17.24 5.40 35.11
C PRO A 828 -16.21 5.21 36.23
N LEU A 829 -15.04 4.74 35.84
CA LEU A 829 -13.81 4.82 36.62
C LEU A 829 -13.20 6.20 36.40
N GLU A 830 -12.99 6.95 37.48
CA GLU A 830 -12.31 8.23 37.50
C GLU A 830 -10.86 8.00 37.97
N ILE A 831 -9.90 8.09 37.05
CA ILE A 831 -8.49 7.83 37.36
C ILE A 831 -7.68 9.11 37.23
N ALA A 832 -7.14 9.59 38.35
CA ALA A 832 -6.18 10.68 38.37
C ALA A 832 -4.74 10.15 38.24
N LEU A 833 -4.00 10.75 37.33
CA LEU A 833 -2.62 10.44 37.01
C LEU A 833 -1.76 11.68 37.27
N THR A 834 -0.58 11.49 37.87
CA THR A 834 0.40 12.56 38.07
C THR A 834 1.75 12.18 37.48
N GLY A 835 2.34 13.08 36.68
CA GLY A 835 3.66 12.90 36.06
C GLY A 835 3.62 13.00 34.53
N THR A 836 4.53 12.29 33.86
CA THR A 836 4.60 12.30 32.38
C THR A 836 4.13 10.96 31.86
N ALA A 837 3.10 10.91 31.01
CA ALA A 837 2.66 9.65 30.41
C ALA A 837 3.50 9.28 29.19
N GLY A 838 3.85 8.00 29.06
CA GLY A 838 4.49 7.47 27.86
C GLY A 838 3.56 7.46 26.64
N GLN A 839 4.05 6.85 25.57
CA GLN A 839 3.30 6.69 24.33
C GLN A 839 1.95 6.00 24.56
N SER A 840 0.95 6.37 23.76
CA SER A 840 -0.36 5.70 23.71
C SER A 840 -1.20 5.80 24.98
N LEU A 841 -1.08 6.88 25.76
CA LEU A 841 -2.01 7.18 26.85
C LEU A 841 -3.46 7.13 26.34
N ALA A 842 -4.34 6.43 27.07
CA ALA A 842 -5.75 6.27 26.72
C ALA A 842 -5.99 5.61 25.34
N ALA A 843 -5.05 4.79 24.86
CA ALA A 843 -5.30 4.02 23.63
C ALA A 843 -6.51 3.09 23.79
N TRP A 844 -7.39 3.14 22.81
CA TRP A 844 -8.67 2.41 22.74
C TRP A 844 -9.59 2.64 23.93
N ASN A 845 -9.56 3.84 24.53
CA ASN A 845 -10.42 4.22 25.66
C ASN A 845 -11.92 4.03 25.31
N VAL A 846 -12.70 3.59 26.29
CA VAL A 846 -14.13 3.23 26.16
C VAL A 846 -14.98 4.04 27.14
N ASP A 847 -16.30 4.07 26.94
CA ASP A 847 -17.16 4.71 27.93
C ASP A 847 -17.13 3.93 29.25
N GLY A 848 -17.04 4.67 30.33
CA GLY A 848 -16.78 4.14 31.66
C GLY A 848 -15.32 4.25 32.11
N LEU A 849 -14.43 4.87 31.32
CA LEU A 849 -13.07 5.19 31.74
C LEU A 849 -12.75 6.67 31.50
N HIS A 850 -12.53 7.41 32.57
CA HIS A 850 -12.13 8.81 32.59
C HIS A 850 -10.72 8.94 33.18
N LEU A 851 -9.82 9.57 32.43
CA LEU A 851 -8.41 9.74 32.81
C LEU A 851 -8.10 11.23 32.93
N THR A 852 -7.59 11.66 34.08
CA THR A 852 -7.10 13.04 34.30
C THR A 852 -5.61 13.01 34.57
N LEU A 853 -4.79 13.55 33.67
CA LEU A 853 -3.35 13.68 33.83
C LEU A 853 -2.98 15.11 34.24
N THR A 854 -2.35 15.23 35.41
CA THR A 854 -1.66 16.45 35.82
C THR A 854 -0.16 16.30 35.49
N GLY A 855 0.26 16.96 34.41
CA GLY A 855 1.57 16.80 33.78
C GLY A 855 1.49 16.91 32.26
N ASP A 856 2.20 16.03 31.55
CA ASP A 856 2.30 16.01 30.07
C ASP A 856 2.31 14.58 29.52
N ALA A 857 2.01 14.41 28.23
CA ALA A 857 2.00 13.10 27.58
C ALA A 857 2.76 13.11 26.25
N ASN A 858 3.31 11.95 25.87
CA ASN A 858 3.97 11.76 24.59
C ASN A 858 2.94 11.57 23.44
N ASP A 859 3.35 10.96 22.33
CA ASP A 859 2.52 10.73 21.15
C ASP A 859 1.34 9.77 21.42
N TYR A 860 0.38 9.78 20.49
CA TYR A 860 -0.73 8.83 20.40
C TYR A 860 -1.76 8.89 21.53
N VAL A 861 -1.87 10.02 22.25
CA VAL A 861 -2.93 10.23 23.25
C VAL A 861 -4.31 9.97 22.62
N GLY A 862 -5.12 9.12 23.26
CA GLY A 862 -6.48 8.79 22.82
C GLY A 862 -6.54 8.07 21.47
N LYS A 863 -5.44 7.43 21.05
CA LYS A 863 -5.37 6.59 19.84
C LYS A 863 -6.56 5.63 19.80
N GLY A 864 -7.38 5.72 18.74
CA GLY A 864 -8.66 5.03 18.50
C GLY A 864 -9.60 4.89 19.68
N MET A 865 -9.60 5.90 20.55
CA MET A 865 -10.62 6.03 21.58
C MET A 865 -12.02 5.93 20.97
N THR A 866 -12.87 5.12 21.57
CA THR A 866 -14.27 4.93 21.20
C THR A 866 -15.21 5.71 22.11
N GLY A 867 -14.76 6.01 23.33
CA GLY A 867 -15.57 6.66 24.36
C GLY A 867 -14.75 7.10 25.57
N GLY A 868 -15.44 7.60 26.60
CA GLY A 868 -14.84 8.10 27.84
C GLY A 868 -14.17 9.48 27.66
N ARG A 869 -13.38 9.87 28.66
CA ARG A 869 -12.81 11.23 28.75
C ARG A 869 -11.33 11.19 29.10
N VAL A 870 -10.56 12.04 28.43
CA VAL A 870 -9.13 12.25 28.69
C VAL A 870 -8.89 13.74 28.93
N ILE A 871 -8.37 14.09 30.10
CA ILE A 871 -8.07 15.46 30.51
C ILE A 871 -6.57 15.55 30.76
N ILE A 872 -5.90 16.54 30.17
CA ILE A 872 -4.46 16.76 30.37
C ILE A 872 -4.25 18.23 30.68
N ARG A 873 -3.63 18.51 31.82
CA ARG A 873 -3.36 19.87 32.29
C ARG A 873 -2.00 19.98 32.96
N PRO A 874 -1.33 21.13 32.87
CA PRO A 874 -0.08 21.33 33.58
C PRO A 874 -0.30 21.31 35.11
N PRO A 875 0.74 20.99 35.90
CA PRO A 875 0.72 21.19 37.35
C PRO A 875 0.37 22.63 37.72
N ALA A 876 -0.37 22.83 38.80
CA ALA A 876 -0.89 24.15 39.20
C ALA A 876 0.21 25.19 39.52
N ASP A 877 1.41 24.73 39.86
CA ASP A 877 2.60 25.53 40.16
C ASP A 877 3.51 25.77 38.93
N SER A 878 3.05 25.40 37.73
CA SER A 878 3.77 25.67 36.48
C SER A 878 3.93 27.17 36.23
N SER A 879 5.14 27.60 35.89
CA SER A 879 5.47 29.01 35.63
C SER A 879 5.47 29.40 34.16
N PHE A 880 5.37 28.44 33.25
CA PHE A 880 5.31 28.66 31.80
C PHE A 880 3.88 28.93 31.33
N VAL A 881 3.75 29.55 30.16
CA VAL A 881 2.45 29.80 29.52
C VAL A 881 2.01 28.55 28.77
N ALA A 882 0.93 27.91 29.24
CA ALA A 882 0.43 26.63 28.71
C ALA A 882 0.15 26.67 27.19
N ARG A 883 -0.54 27.70 26.70
CA ARG A 883 -0.89 27.87 25.27
C ARG A 883 0.30 28.02 24.32
N GLU A 884 1.51 28.19 24.85
CA GLU A 884 2.75 28.34 24.08
C GLU A 884 3.68 27.13 24.25
N THR A 885 3.24 26.10 24.99
CA THR A 885 4.06 24.95 25.38
C THR A 885 3.39 23.65 24.95
N SER A 886 4.16 22.71 24.42
CA SER A 886 3.66 21.37 24.08
C SER A 886 3.25 20.61 25.34
N ILE A 887 2.08 20.00 25.31
CA ILE A 887 1.55 19.18 26.40
C ILE A 887 1.22 17.75 25.96
N ILE A 888 0.96 17.55 24.66
CA ILE A 888 0.77 16.24 24.03
C ILE A 888 1.56 16.15 22.73
N GLY A 889 2.02 14.94 22.40
CA GLY A 889 2.80 14.67 21.20
C GLY A 889 1.97 14.62 19.90
N ASN A 890 2.45 13.82 18.96
CA ASN A 890 1.93 13.68 17.61
C ASN A 890 0.81 12.63 17.52
N THR A 891 0.06 12.66 16.42
CA THR A 891 -0.89 11.61 16.03
C THR A 891 -1.91 11.27 17.14
N CYS A 892 -2.25 12.25 17.98
CA CYS A 892 -3.29 12.07 19.00
C CYS A 892 -4.65 11.87 18.33
N LEU A 893 -5.51 11.06 18.96
CA LEU A 893 -6.84 10.67 18.49
C LEU A 893 -6.84 9.93 17.15
N TYR A 894 -5.72 9.27 16.81
CA TYR A 894 -5.61 8.54 15.56
C TYR A 894 -6.70 7.47 15.42
N GLY A 895 -7.62 7.68 14.48
CA GLY A 895 -8.72 6.74 14.24
C GLY A 895 -9.78 6.70 15.34
N ALA A 896 -9.84 7.71 16.22
CA ALA A 896 -10.84 7.76 17.29
C ALA A 896 -12.27 7.76 16.71
N THR A 897 -13.19 7.04 17.34
CA THR A 897 -14.59 6.89 16.90
C THR A 897 -15.59 7.51 17.88
N GLY A 898 -15.10 8.05 19.00
CA GLY A 898 -15.90 8.74 20.02
C GLY A 898 -15.03 9.19 21.20
N GLY A 899 -15.66 9.66 22.28
CA GLY A 899 -15.00 10.16 23.48
C GLY A 899 -14.56 11.63 23.43
N GLU A 900 -14.03 12.11 24.55
CA GLU A 900 -13.66 13.51 24.75
C GLU A 900 -12.18 13.67 25.13
N LEU A 901 -11.48 14.63 24.52
CA LEU A 901 -10.11 15.02 24.89
C LEU A 901 -10.03 16.53 25.18
N TYR A 902 -9.54 16.89 26.36
CA TYR A 902 -9.29 18.28 26.74
C TYR A 902 -7.82 18.42 27.16
N ALA A 903 -7.00 19.15 26.41
CA ALA A 903 -5.58 19.34 26.72
C ALA A 903 -5.20 20.83 26.77
N ALA A 904 -4.82 21.31 27.94
CA ALA A 904 -4.44 22.72 28.16
C ALA A 904 -2.99 22.98 27.71
N GLY A 905 -2.78 23.03 26.39
CA GLY A 905 -1.49 23.33 25.77
C GLY A 905 -1.47 22.96 24.28
N LEU A 906 -0.28 22.98 23.68
CA LEU A 906 -0.07 22.66 22.27
C LEU A 906 -0.03 21.15 22.03
N ALA A 907 -0.68 20.70 20.96
CA ALA A 907 -0.52 19.36 20.40
C ALA A 907 0.51 19.35 19.27
N GLY A 908 1.15 18.20 19.05
CA GLY A 908 2.08 18.01 17.94
C GLY A 908 1.42 17.89 16.56
N GLU A 909 2.15 17.26 15.66
CA GLU A 909 1.78 17.01 14.27
C GLU A 909 0.61 16.02 14.17
N ARG A 910 -0.19 16.14 13.10
CA ARG A 910 -1.27 15.18 12.78
C ARG A 910 -2.31 15.00 13.89
N PHE A 911 -2.54 16.04 14.68
CA PHE A 911 -3.58 16.02 15.69
C PHE A 911 -4.94 15.67 15.07
N ALA A 912 -5.65 14.71 15.67
CA ALA A 912 -6.94 14.22 15.19
C ALA A 912 -6.92 13.61 13.77
N VAL A 913 -5.78 13.04 13.35
CA VAL A 913 -5.69 12.32 12.09
C VAL A 913 -6.66 11.13 12.09
N ARG A 914 -7.45 10.97 11.02
CA ARG A 914 -8.49 9.94 10.92
C ARG A 914 -9.53 9.97 12.07
N ASN A 915 -9.69 11.09 12.78
CA ASN A 915 -10.77 11.21 13.76
C ASN A 915 -12.13 11.01 13.08
N SER A 916 -12.94 10.13 13.66
CA SER A 916 -14.19 9.64 13.12
C SER A 916 -15.36 9.86 14.08
N GLY A 917 -15.13 10.45 15.26
CA GLY A 917 -16.21 10.70 16.23
C GLY A 917 -15.81 11.40 17.52
N ALA A 918 -14.52 11.52 17.86
CA ALA A 918 -14.10 12.17 19.11
C ALA A 918 -14.30 13.69 19.09
N THR A 919 -14.59 14.24 20.26
CA THR A 919 -14.60 15.69 20.53
C THR A 919 -13.30 16.08 21.20
N ALA A 920 -12.64 17.13 20.73
CA ALA A 920 -11.36 17.55 21.29
C ALA A 920 -11.22 19.07 21.40
N VAL A 921 -10.59 19.54 22.48
CA VAL A 921 -10.19 20.95 22.67
C VAL A 921 -8.72 21.02 23.05
N VAL A 922 -7.95 21.79 22.27
CA VAL A 922 -6.50 22.03 22.47
C VAL A 922 -6.18 23.50 22.24
N GLU A 923 -5.03 23.97 22.72
CA GLU A 923 -4.65 25.40 22.67
C GLU A 923 -3.77 25.77 21.46
N GLY A 924 -3.43 24.79 20.63
CA GLY A 924 -2.74 24.96 19.34
C GLY A 924 -2.28 23.61 18.80
N THR A 925 -1.88 23.57 17.53
CA THR A 925 -1.49 22.31 16.85
C THR A 925 -0.34 22.49 15.85
N GLY A 926 0.37 21.40 15.56
CA GLY A 926 1.31 21.29 14.45
C GLY A 926 0.64 21.22 13.07
N ASP A 927 1.40 20.79 12.07
CA ASP A 927 0.94 20.56 10.70
C ASP A 927 -0.03 19.36 10.63
N HIS A 928 -0.77 19.27 9.53
CA HIS A 928 -1.66 18.15 9.22
C HIS A 928 -2.79 17.90 10.26
N CYS A 929 -3.16 18.92 11.05
CA CYS A 929 -4.27 18.83 11.97
C CYS A 929 -5.58 18.49 11.23
N CYS A 930 -6.37 17.57 11.80
CA CYS A 930 -7.61 17.02 11.24
C CYS A 930 -7.45 16.34 9.86
N GLU A 931 -6.24 15.87 9.52
CA GLU A 931 -6.04 15.13 8.28
C GLU A 931 -6.90 13.86 8.26
N TYR A 932 -7.56 13.58 7.13
CA TYR A 932 -8.41 12.41 6.95
C TYR A 932 -9.59 12.27 7.93
N MET A 933 -9.97 13.33 8.64
CA MET A 933 -11.09 13.31 9.58
C MET A 933 -12.43 13.03 8.86
N THR A 934 -13.23 12.10 9.41
CA THR A 934 -14.52 11.64 8.86
C THR A 934 -15.70 11.88 9.80
N GLY A 935 -15.44 12.31 11.04
CA GLY A 935 -16.43 12.59 12.06
C GLY A 935 -15.80 13.22 13.30
N GLY A 936 -16.62 13.61 14.27
CA GLY A 936 -16.19 14.29 15.50
C GLY A 936 -16.07 15.80 15.38
N VAL A 937 -15.54 16.44 16.42
CA VAL A 937 -15.36 17.89 16.53
C VAL A 937 -13.99 18.21 17.10
N VAL A 938 -13.30 19.17 16.51
CA VAL A 938 -12.02 19.67 17.04
C VAL A 938 -12.09 21.18 17.24
N ALA A 939 -11.77 21.68 18.42
CA ALA A 939 -11.57 23.10 18.69
C ALA A 939 -10.09 23.36 18.98
N VAL A 940 -9.46 24.19 18.15
CA VAL A 940 -8.09 24.67 18.34
C VAL A 940 -8.16 26.12 18.78
N LEU A 941 -7.85 26.36 20.06
CA LEU A 941 -7.89 27.68 20.69
C LEU A 941 -6.61 28.48 20.42
N GLY A 942 -5.97 28.29 19.27
CA GLY A 942 -4.74 28.98 18.90
C GLY A 942 -4.26 28.65 17.50
N ARG A 943 -2.96 28.82 17.28
CA ARG A 943 -2.32 28.66 15.96
C ARG A 943 -2.28 27.19 15.54
N THR A 944 -2.42 26.95 14.24
CA THR A 944 -2.23 25.64 13.60
C THR A 944 -0.98 25.64 12.71
N GLY A 945 -0.44 24.47 12.39
CA GLY A 945 0.49 24.28 11.29
C GLY A 945 -0.16 24.34 9.90
N VAL A 946 0.58 23.92 8.87
CA VAL A 946 0.14 23.88 7.47
C VAL A 946 -0.63 22.60 7.13
N ASN A 947 -1.29 22.61 5.97
CA ASN A 947 -2.07 21.50 5.43
C ASN A 947 -3.25 21.05 6.32
N PHE A 948 -3.82 21.98 7.11
CA PHE A 948 -4.98 21.71 7.96
C PHE A 948 -6.15 21.13 7.15
N GLY A 949 -6.76 20.05 7.64
CA GLY A 949 -7.96 19.45 7.07
C GLY A 949 -7.76 18.79 5.71
N ALA A 950 -6.54 18.43 5.32
CA ALA A 950 -6.31 17.64 4.12
C ALA A 950 -7.05 16.29 4.21
N GLY A 951 -7.85 15.94 3.21
CA GLY A 951 -8.64 14.70 3.27
C GLY A 951 -9.80 14.71 4.27
N LEU A 952 -10.12 15.84 4.92
CA LEU A 952 -11.26 15.95 5.83
C LEU A 952 -12.57 15.85 5.04
N THR A 953 -13.33 14.78 5.30
CA THR A 953 -14.56 14.43 4.58
C THR A 953 -15.80 14.36 5.48
N GLY A 954 -15.62 14.45 6.80
CA GLY A 954 -16.72 14.54 7.74
C GLY A 954 -16.27 15.05 9.11
N GLY A 955 -17.24 15.47 9.93
CA GLY A 955 -16.97 16.27 11.14
C GLY A 955 -16.79 17.75 10.81
N PHE A 956 -16.40 18.55 11.80
CA PHE A 956 -16.03 19.95 11.60
C PHE A 956 -15.07 20.42 12.69
N ALA A 957 -14.45 21.57 12.49
CA ALA A 957 -13.52 22.14 13.45
C ALA A 957 -13.73 23.64 13.67
N TYR A 958 -13.29 24.14 14.83
CA TYR A 958 -13.14 25.55 15.14
C TYR A 958 -11.66 25.90 15.30
N VAL A 959 -11.20 27.00 14.69
CA VAL A 959 -9.82 27.47 14.83
C VAL A 959 -9.81 28.94 15.20
N LEU A 960 -9.11 29.29 16.29
CA LEU A 960 -8.88 30.68 16.68
C LEU A 960 -7.68 31.25 15.92
N ASP A 961 -7.94 32.17 14.99
CA ASP A 961 -6.92 32.77 14.14
C ASP A 961 -6.64 34.22 14.55
N LEU A 962 -5.69 34.40 15.47
CA LEU A 962 -5.31 35.73 15.98
C LEU A 962 -4.54 36.56 14.95
N ASN A 963 -3.75 35.91 14.07
CA ASN A 963 -2.84 36.57 13.14
C ASN A 963 -3.42 36.77 11.73
N ARG A 964 -4.62 36.23 11.46
CA ARG A 964 -5.30 36.25 10.15
C ARG A 964 -4.55 35.51 9.05
N ASP A 965 -3.76 34.50 9.40
CA ASP A 965 -2.92 33.74 8.48
C ASP A 965 -3.39 32.28 8.27
N PHE A 966 -4.54 31.89 8.86
CA PHE A 966 -5.09 30.54 8.67
C PHE A 966 -5.49 30.24 7.21
N VAL A 967 -5.85 31.28 6.45
CA VAL A 967 -6.25 31.15 5.03
C VAL A 967 -5.13 30.54 4.17
N ASP A 968 -3.87 30.77 4.53
CA ASP A 968 -2.70 30.25 3.81
C ASP A 968 -2.24 28.87 4.32
N ARG A 969 -2.86 28.37 5.41
CA ARG A 969 -2.44 27.14 6.11
C ARG A 969 -3.35 25.95 5.85
N TYR A 970 -4.59 26.15 5.41
CA TYR A 970 -5.52 25.04 5.21
C TYR A 970 -5.45 24.42 3.82
N ASN A 971 -5.85 23.16 3.69
CA ASN A 971 -5.91 22.48 2.42
C ASN A 971 -7.23 22.79 1.68
N HIS A 972 -7.17 23.54 0.58
CA HIS A 972 -8.36 23.97 -0.17
C HIS A 972 -9.07 22.87 -0.96
N GLU A 973 -8.61 21.61 -0.96
CA GLU A 973 -9.17 20.56 -1.82
C GLU A 973 -10.61 20.22 -1.43
N LEU A 974 -10.84 19.89 -0.15
CA LEU A 974 -12.08 19.26 0.32
C LEU A 974 -12.85 20.01 1.41
N ILE A 975 -12.29 21.10 1.94
CA ILE A 975 -12.91 21.88 3.02
C ILE A 975 -13.18 23.33 2.63
N ASP A 976 -14.18 23.91 3.30
CA ASP A 976 -14.52 25.34 3.29
C ASP A 976 -14.33 25.93 4.69
N ILE A 977 -14.05 27.23 4.75
CA ILE A 977 -13.90 27.99 5.99
C ILE A 977 -14.93 29.11 6.06
N HIS A 978 -15.51 29.33 7.24
CA HIS A 978 -16.53 30.35 7.47
C HIS A 978 -16.22 31.11 8.75
N ARG A 979 -16.39 32.43 8.75
CA ARG A 979 -16.38 33.21 10.00
C ARG A 979 -17.64 32.88 10.80
N VAL A 980 -17.51 32.79 12.12
CA VAL A 980 -18.66 32.56 13.01
C VAL A 980 -19.38 33.89 13.24
N THR A 981 -20.61 34.01 12.71
CA THR A 981 -21.43 35.23 12.80
C THR A 981 -22.66 35.01 13.68
N PRO A 982 -22.97 35.88 14.67
CA PRO A 982 -24.09 35.70 15.58
C PRO A 982 -25.46 35.54 14.90
N GLU A 983 -25.71 36.25 13.80
CA GLU A 983 -27.04 36.36 13.17
C GLU A 983 -27.49 35.08 12.45
N SER A 984 -26.54 34.31 11.93
CA SER A 984 -26.81 33.13 11.09
C SER A 984 -26.25 31.82 11.65
N MET A 985 -25.43 31.88 12.71
CA MET A 985 -24.71 30.72 13.26
C MET A 985 -24.86 30.60 14.79
N GLU A 986 -25.99 31.02 15.36
CA GLU A 986 -26.23 30.99 16.82
C GLU A 986 -25.96 29.59 17.43
N ALA A 987 -26.41 28.52 16.78
CA ALA A 987 -26.18 27.16 17.26
C ALA A 987 -24.67 26.82 17.33
N HIS A 988 -23.88 27.26 16.36
CA HIS A 988 -22.42 27.05 16.36
C HIS A 988 -21.73 27.90 17.43
N LEU A 989 -22.20 29.13 17.64
CA LEU A 989 -21.71 30.00 18.71
C LEU A 989 -21.92 29.35 20.08
N GLN A 990 -23.12 28.84 20.36
CA GLN A 990 -23.42 28.17 21.62
C GLN A 990 -22.59 26.89 21.79
N HIS A 991 -22.41 26.12 20.69
CA HIS A 991 -21.58 24.92 20.73
C HIS A 991 -20.11 25.23 21.00
N LEU A 992 -19.53 26.22 20.33
CA LEU A 992 -18.15 26.67 20.58
C LEU A 992 -17.98 27.15 22.02
N ARG A 993 -18.92 27.95 22.52
CA ARG A 993 -18.89 28.42 23.90
C ARG A 993 -18.96 27.27 24.91
N ALA A 994 -19.80 26.27 24.64
CA ALA A 994 -19.91 25.06 25.47
C ALA A 994 -18.59 24.25 25.49
N LEU A 995 -17.92 24.10 24.35
CA LEU A 995 -16.62 23.42 24.27
C LEU A 995 -15.55 24.17 25.10
N ILE A 996 -15.51 25.50 25.02
CA ILE A 996 -14.54 26.30 25.79
C ILE A 996 -14.89 26.24 27.29
N LEU A 997 -16.17 26.29 27.66
CA LEU A 997 -16.64 26.13 29.05
C LEU A 997 -16.22 24.77 29.62
N ALA A 998 -16.49 23.68 28.90
CA ALA A 998 -16.07 22.34 29.31
C ALA A 998 -14.54 22.25 29.44
N HIS A 999 -13.80 22.86 28.50
CA HIS A 999 -12.35 22.89 28.58
C HIS A 999 -11.86 23.63 29.84
N VAL A 1000 -12.46 24.76 30.21
CA VAL A 1000 -12.14 25.46 31.47
C VAL A 1000 -12.48 24.59 32.68
N GLU A 1001 -13.69 24.00 32.72
CA GLU A 1001 -14.14 23.16 33.81
C GLU A 1001 -13.20 21.98 34.08
N TYR A 1002 -12.74 21.31 33.02
CA TYR A 1002 -11.89 20.13 33.15
C TYR A 1002 -10.41 20.46 33.35
N THR A 1003 -9.89 21.48 32.67
CA THR A 1003 -8.44 21.74 32.64
C THR A 1003 -7.99 22.87 33.57
N ASN A 1004 -8.91 23.71 34.04
CA ASN A 1004 -8.59 25.00 34.66
C ASN A 1004 -7.69 25.90 33.78
N SER A 1005 -7.85 25.84 32.45
CA SER A 1005 -7.07 26.64 31.51
C SER A 1005 -7.29 28.14 31.73
N ALA A 1006 -6.20 28.85 32.06
CA ALA A 1006 -6.21 30.32 32.17
C ALA A 1006 -6.52 30.98 30.81
N TRP A 1007 -6.04 30.40 29.72
CA TRP A 1007 -6.26 30.94 28.38
C TRP A 1007 -7.72 30.80 27.94
N ALA A 1008 -8.32 29.64 28.13
CA ALA A 1008 -9.72 29.43 27.83
C ALA A 1008 -10.65 30.27 28.73
N THR A 1009 -10.24 30.52 29.98
CA THR A 1009 -10.93 31.47 30.88
C THR A 1009 -10.93 32.88 30.28
N GLU A 1010 -9.77 33.38 29.83
CA GLU A 1010 -9.66 34.68 29.17
C GLU A 1010 -10.55 34.76 27.92
N LEU A 1011 -10.59 33.70 27.10
CA LEU A 1011 -11.45 33.61 25.93
C LEU A 1011 -12.94 33.68 26.28
N LEU A 1012 -13.36 33.15 27.43
CA LEU A 1012 -14.76 33.23 27.88
C LEU A 1012 -15.10 34.62 28.43
N ASP A 1013 -14.18 35.22 29.18
CA ASP A 1013 -14.36 36.54 29.78
C ASP A 1013 -14.52 37.63 28.71
N ASP A 1014 -13.79 37.53 27.60
CA ASP A 1014 -13.88 38.44 26.44
C ASP A 1014 -14.33 37.73 25.14
N PHE A 1015 -15.28 36.81 25.26
CA PHE A 1015 -15.73 35.97 24.13
C PHE A 1015 -16.20 36.78 22.92
N ARG A 1016 -16.83 37.95 23.14
CA ARG A 1016 -17.33 38.82 22.07
C ARG A 1016 -16.21 39.36 21.18
N SER A 1017 -15.04 39.67 21.74
CA SER A 1017 -13.91 40.22 20.99
C SER A 1017 -13.13 39.14 20.23
N TYR A 1018 -13.13 37.91 20.75
CA TYR A 1018 -12.48 36.77 20.11
C TYR A 1018 -13.36 36.09 19.04
N LEU A 1019 -14.69 36.13 19.17
CA LEU A 1019 -15.63 35.47 18.26
C LEU A 1019 -15.35 35.75 16.76
N PRO A 1020 -15.14 37.00 16.30
CA PRO A 1020 -14.88 37.28 14.88
C PRO A 1020 -13.55 36.70 14.36
N LYS A 1021 -12.66 36.26 15.26
CA LYS A 1021 -11.36 35.65 14.94
C LYS A 1021 -11.44 34.14 14.78
N PHE A 1022 -12.55 33.51 15.15
CA PHE A 1022 -12.77 32.08 14.91
C PHE A 1022 -13.14 31.80 13.46
N TRP A 1023 -12.61 30.68 12.96
CA TRP A 1023 -13.04 30.00 11.75
C TRP A 1023 -13.81 28.75 12.13
N LEU A 1024 -14.93 28.50 11.45
CA LEU A 1024 -15.59 27.20 11.36
C LEU A 1024 -15.14 26.53 10.07
N ILE A 1025 -14.59 25.33 10.17
CA ILE A 1025 -14.09 24.54 9.05
C ILE A 1025 -14.99 23.34 8.85
N LYS A 1026 -15.50 23.15 7.63
CA LYS A 1026 -16.36 22.01 7.28
C LYS A 1026 -15.94 21.35 5.96
N PRO A 1027 -16.31 20.09 5.72
CA PRO A 1027 -16.26 19.50 4.39
C PRO A 1027 -17.12 20.29 3.39
N LYS A 1028 -16.66 20.41 2.15
CA LYS A 1028 -17.44 21.01 1.04
C LYS A 1028 -18.77 20.31 0.81
N ALA A 1029 -18.79 18.99 0.95
CA ALA A 1029 -19.98 18.17 0.74
C ALA A 1029 -21.03 18.28 1.87
N ALA A 1030 -20.71 18.94 3.00
CA ALA A 1030 -21.62 19.08 4.12
C ALA A 1030 -22.35 20.44 4.11
N GLU A 1031 -23.65 20.44 4.40
CA GLU A 1031 -24.45 21.65 4.57
C GLU A 1031 -24.28 22.23 5.98
N LEU A 1032 -24.04 23.53 6.08
CA LEU A 1032 -23.69 24.21 7.34
C LEU A 1032 -24.73 23.94 8.46
N GLY A 1033 -26.02 24.11 8.16
CA GLY A 1033 -27.10 23.94 9.14
C GLY A 1033 -27.26 22.50 9.65
N SER A 1034 -26.78 21.50 8.89
CA SER A 1034 -26.92 20.08 9.24
C SER A 1034 -25.79 19.55 10.14
N LEU A 1035 -24.72 20.33 10.34
CA LEU A 1035 -23.53 19.88 11.08
C LEU A 1035 -23.86 19.59 12.55
N ILE A 1036 -24.52 20.52 13.24
CA ILE A 1036 -24.89 20.36 14.65
C ILE A 1036 -26.00 19.33 14.81
N GLU A 1037 -26.97 19.30 13.91
CA GLU A 1037 -28.00 18.26 13.92
C GLU A 1037 -27.41 16.86 13.75
N SER A 1038 -26.41 16.71 12.88
CA SER A 1038 -25.70 15.45 12.69
C SER A 1038 -24.95 15.01 13.94
N LEU A 1039 -24.36 15.94 14.69
CA LEU A 1039 -23.74 15.64 15.99
C LEU A 1039 -24.77 15.17 17.01
N ARG A 1040 -25.90 15.88 17.14
CA ARG A 1040 -26.98 15.52 18.06
C ARG A 1040 -27.66 14.18 17.76
N ARG A 1041 -27.50 13.66 16.53
CA ARG A 1041 -27.96 12.32 16.16
C ARG A 1041 -26.90 11.25 16.38
N ALA A 1042 -25.63 11.65 16.48
CA ALA A 1042 -24.49 10.75 16.65
C ALA A 1042 -24.13 10.54 18.12
N ALA A 1043 -24.28 11.59 18.95
CA ALA A 1043 -24.41 11.50 20.40
C ALA A 1043 -25.79 10.95 20.76
#